data_AF-A0A9P1H8D3-F1
#
_entry.id   AF-A0A9P1H8D3-F1
#
_cell.length_a   1.000
_cell.length_b   1.000
_cell.length_c   1.000
_cell.angle_alpha   90.00
_cell.angle_beta   90.00
_cell.angle_gamma   90.00
#
_symmetry.space_group_name_H-M   'P 1'
#
loop_
_entity.id
_entity.type
_entity.pdbx_description
1 polymer ?
#
loop_
_entity_poly.entity_id
_entity_poly.type
_entity_poly.pdbx_seq_one_letter_code
_entity_poly.pdbx_strand_id
1 'polypeptide(L)'
;MSDLQALEKRLRILEDKDAITSLLNRYCNTADDRDWVSFGQCFTEDGVMCFENWGDVVGQEKITAAAGGAEDRFEGLQHSMTNQQVDVDGDEAACRCYLWFAATMDRSKPHEYHAFGGHYRIFQGWGLIMAPTDEIQPAPAVITGDLAQDQADELRSKALTADKSTLPDGYYMSPRVIGTFVGLAFNLAAAYWVMQAAAGCLVQIDQDIGPSANIYMFTTVWVICQSVSMLLFGRNSDKFGRRNLALYAQALGIVGGIVGATAKDPNQLIGAAVILGIAAGVPGSYPLLTGELMTNKLKYLGTVIVVVPNIIATGFGPYLGIRLATIAHWRWIFYIYIILMVIGTVMWYIWYHPPSYVQLHGETSSPWKHVRQIDWIGTFLLTSGLVLFMLGMSWGGPYPWSSPRVLGLLISGGVVLVSFVLYECFFNIKFPIVPMKMFLDVRGFTCVVAISAFTGCIQQSIFIVWPSQIQYIFGSTSTGGWEQTAWMASVSGFGSWAGIIMIGPLYHIVKRLRLQLLVGSVFMTAFLGAMVSITYTNRASAIAFCFLSTFPMGWGEVFTMLMVQYIVSETDLGIGFVPAVLEAGLPQSSLSQLLTAATQASQAALQAVPGMTDEILRVTNNSVADAYGKAFSYVYYFALALGAICIIAAACLRDFDQYLTDHVSRMVYHKKDTKTDVLRVKNVDGDDGDGEKPVSETKEVA
;
A
#
# COMPACT_ATOMS: atom_id res chain seq x y z
N MET A 1 -8.43 -48.50 29.57
CA MET A 1 -7.37 -49.34 28.98
C MET A 1 -6.25 -49.45 29.97
N SER A 2 -5.59 -50.61 30.06
CA SER A 2 -4.29 -50.69 30.76
C SER A 2 -3.21 -49.96 29.94
N ASP A 3 -2.11 -49.57 30.57
CA ASP A 3 -0.98 -48.95 29.85
C ASP A 3 -0.46 -49.84 28.72
N LEU A 4 -0.55 -51.17 28.89
CA LEU A 4 -0.21 -52.16 27.86
C LEU A 4 -1.11 -52.04 26.62
N GLN A 5 -2.43 -51.95 26.80
CA GLN A 5 -3.39 -51.79 25.69
C GLN A 5 -3.23 -50.44 24.98
N ALA A 6 -2.85 -49.39 25.71
CA ALA A 6 -2.56 -48.09 25.13
C ALA A 6 -1.24 -48.10 24.33
N LEU A 7 -0.23 -48.86 24.79
CA LEU A 7 1.02 -49.08 24.08
C LEU A 7 0.80 -49.91 22.80
N GLU A 8 0.06 -51.01 22.90
CA GLU A 8 -0.30 -51.91 21.79
C GLU A 8 -1.04 -51.16 20.68
N LYS A 9 -2.08 -50.36 21.02
CA LYS A 9 -2.76 -49.51 20.04
C LYS A 9 -1.82 -48.50 19.36
N ARG A 10 -0.87 -47.91 20.11
CA ARG A 10 0.10 -46.96 19.55
C ARG A 10 1.16 -47.63 18.67
N LEU A 11 1.57 -48.84 19.01
CA LEU A 11 2.52 -49.63 18.21
C LEU A 11 1.89 -50.00 16.88
N ARG A 12 0.67 -50.57 16.92
CA ARG A 12 -0.08 -50.94 15.71
C ARG A 12 -0.28 -49.77 14.75
N ILE A 13 -0.70 -48.60 15.25
CA ILE A 13 -0.81 -47.37 14.43
C ILE A 13 0.53 -46.95 13.78
N LEU A 14 1.67 -47.20 14.42
CA LEU A 14 2.98 -46.91 13.83
C LEU A 14 3.38 -47.95 12.77
N GLU A 15 3.11 -49.23 13.03
CA GLU A 15 3.33 -50.33 12.08
C GLU A 15 2.46 -50.16 10.82
N ASP A 16 1.17 -49.81 10.99
CA ASP A 16 0.25 -49.56 9.87
C ASP A 16 0.71 -48.35 9.03
N LYS A 17 1.20 -47.27 9.66
CA LYS A 17 1.73 -46.11 8.93
C LYS A 17 3.02 -46.44 8.16
N ASP A 18 3.93 -47.20 8.75
CA ASP A 18 5.17 -47.63 8.09
C ASP A 18 4.89 -48.60 6.92
N ALA A 19 3.92 -49.51 7.09
CA ALA A 19 3.44 -50.40 6.04
C ALA A 19 2.84 -49.62 4.85
N ILE A 20 2.03 -48.59 5.11
CA ILE A 20 1.45 -47.72 4.07
C ILE A 20 2.54 -46.92 3.35
N THR A 21 3.46 -46.25 4.07
CA THR A 21 4.58 -45.54 3.44
C THR A 21 5.47 -46.49 2.61
N SER A 22 5.69 -47.71 3.09
CA SER A 22 6.41 -48.75 2.35
C SER A 22 5.67 -49.22 1.09
N LEU A 23 4.33 -49.30 1.13
CA LEU A 23 3.49 -49.61 -0.03
C LEU A 23 3.59 -48.50 -1.09
N LEU A 24 3.54 -47.23 -0.71
CA LEU A 24 3.68 -46.10 -1.64
C LEU A 24 5.06 -46.05 -2.30
N ASN A 25 6.11 -46.34 -1.53
CA ASN A 25 7.47 -46.45 -2.09
C ASN A 25 7.60 -47.66 -3.03
N ARG A 26 6.94 -48.78 -2.71
CA ARG A 26 6.89 -49.96 -3.61
C ARG A 26 6.16 -49.64 -4.90
N TYR A 27 5.04 -48.92 -4.85
CA TYR A 27 4.32 -48.46 -6.04
C TYR A 27 5.26 -47.67 -6.97
N CYS A 28 5.98 -46.67 -6.45
CA CYS A 28 6.92 -45.89 -7.25
C CYS A 28 8.04 -46.75 -7.86
N ASN A 29 8.69 -47.57 -7.04
CA ASN A 29 9.82 -48.39 -7.50
C ASN A 29 9.38 -49.45 -8.54
N THR A 30 8.23 -50.11 -8.34
CA THR A 30 7.75 -51.17 -9.25
C THR A 30 7.27 -50.60 -10.59
N ALA A 31 6.72 -49.37 -10.59
CA ALA A 31 6.49 -48.62 -11.83
C ALA A 31 7.82 -48.31 -12.54
N ASP A 32 8.78 -47.71 -11.81
CA ASP A 32 10.06 -47.27 -12.37
C ASP A 32 10.92 -48.42 -12.95
N ASP A 33 10.88 -49.59 -12.30
CA ASP A 33 11.50 -50.84 -12.76
C ASP A 33 10.69 -51.56 -13.87
N ARG A 34 9.45 -51.12 -14.14
CA ARG A 34 8.46 -51.75 -15.03
C ARG A 34 8.11 -53.19 -14.66
N ASP A 35 8.18 -53.51 -13.38
CA ASP A 35 7.63 -54.76 -12.86
C ASP A 35 6.11 -54.58 -12.70
N TRP A 36 5.42 -54.63 -13.84
CA TRP A 36 3.98 -54.47 -13.92
C TRP A 36 3.22 -55.50 -13.05
N VAL A 37 3.80 -56.68 -12.81
CA VAL A 37 3.21 -57.71 -11.93
C VAL A 37 3.26 -57.26 -10.47
N SER A 38 4.42 -56.82 -9.98
CA SER A 38 4.57 -56.31 -8.60
C SER A 38 3.89 -54.95 -8.39
N PHE A 39 3.80 -54.12 -9.44
CA PHE A 39 3.04 -52.88 -9.46
C PHE A 39 1.55 -53.14 -9.23
N GLY A 40 0.97 -54.10 -9.97
CA GLY A 40 -0.42 -54.52 -9.76
C GLY A 40 -0.67 -55.00 -8.33
N GLN A 41 0.29 -55.69 -7.71
CA GLN A 41 0.17 -56.15 -6.30
C GLN A 41 0.20 -55.01 -5.26
N CYS A 42 0.36 -53.75 -5.67
CA CYS A 42 0.13 -52.59 -4.80
C CYS A 42 -1.36 -52.21 -4.69
N PHE A 43 -2.24 -52.90 -5.43
CA PHE A 43 -3.70 -52.71 -5.45
C PHE A 43 -4.40 -53.97 -4.92
N THR A 44 -5.62 -53.82 -4.40
CA THR A 44 -6.53 -54.96 -4.19
C THR A 44 -7.13 -55.43 -5.51
N GLU A 45 -7.72 -56.63 -5.50
CA GLU A 45 -8.45 -57.20 -6.64
C GLU A 45 -9.57 -56.26 -7.15
N ASP A 46 -10.19 -55.50 -6.23
CA ASP A 46 -11.25 -54.51 -6.47
C ASP A 46 -10.77 -53.04 -6.49
N GLY A 47 -9.45 -52.81 -6.44
CA GLY A 47 -8.86 -51.47 -6.40
C GLY A 47 -9.22 -50.61 -7.62
N VAL A 48 -9.26 -49.29 -7.43
CA VAL A 48 -9.66 -48.32 -8.46
C VAL A 48 -8.57 -47.27 -8.67
N MET A 49 -7.99 -47.21 -9.87
CA MET A 49 -7.12 -46.10 -10.26
C MET A 49 -7.90 -45.09 -11.10
N CYS A 50 -8.13 -43.90 -10.56
CA CYS A 50 -8.55 -42.71 -11.30
C CYS A 50 -7.28 -41.92 -11.64
N PHE A 51 -6.94 -41.77 -12.92
CA PHE A 51 -5.73 -41.05 -13.32
C PHE A 51 -6.00 -40.12 -14.50
N GLU A 52 -6.05 -38.81 -14.24
CA GLU A 52 -6.36 -37.77 -15.23
C GLU A 52 -7.51 -38.19 -16.18
N ASN A 53 -7.24 -38.24 -17.49
CA ASN A 53 -8.22 -38.56 -18.52
C ASN A 53 -8.41 -40.07 -18.79
N TRP A 54 -7.88 -40.97 -17.94
CA TRP A 54 -8.00 -42.42 -18.14
C TRP A 54 -9.38 -42.96 -17.71
N GLY A 55 -10.12 -42.19 -16.90
CA GLY A 55 -11.34 -42.64 -16.22
C GLY A 55 -11.04 -43.64 -15.09
N ASP A 56 -12.10 -44.21 -14.52
CA ASP A 56 -12.00 -45.17 -13.41
C ASP A 56 -11.51 -46.54 -13.90
N VAL A 57 -10.22 -46.82 -13.73
CA VAL A 57 -9.64 -48.13 -14.05
C VAL A 57 -9.82 -49.07 -12.86
N VAL A 58 -10.89 -49.89 -12.92
CA VAL A 58 -11.27 -50.83 -11.86
C VAL A 58 -10.66 -52.21 -12.08
N GLY A 59 -9.90 -52.67 -11.07
CA GLY A 59 -9.35 -54.01 -10.92
C GLY A 59 -7.87 -54.13 -11.29
N GLN A 60 -7.11 -54.85 -10.46
CA GLN A 60 -5.65 -55.01 -10.54
C GLN A 60 -5.11 -55.28 -11.96
N GLU A 61 -5.70 -56.23 -12.70
CA GLU A 61 -5.25 -56.56 -14.07
C GLU A 61 -5.39 -55.38 -15.05
N LYS A 62 -6.48 -54.60 -14.94
CA LYS A 62 -6.73 -53.46 -15.83
C LYS A 62 -5.83 -52.28 -15.49
N ILE A 63 -5.61 -52.03 -14.19
CA ILE A 63 -4.68 -51.01 -13.71
C ILE A 63 -3.28 -51.29 -14.25
N THR A 64 -2.85 -52.55 -14.13
CA THR A 64 -1.56 -53.04 -14.65
C THR A 64 -1.43 -52.84 -16.16
N ALA A 65 -2.46 -53.23 -16.94
CA ALA A 65 -2.45 -53.08 -18.38
C ALA A 65 -2.46 -51.62 -18.85
N ALA A 66 -3.16 -50.74 -18.13
CA ALA A 66 -3.22 -49.31 -18.42
C ALA A 66 -1.87 -48.62 -18.16
N ALA A 67 -1.23 -48.89 -17.01
CA ALA A 67 0.08 -48.35 -16.66
C ALA A 67 1.15 -48.76 -17.68
N GLY A 68 1.30 -50.07 -17.95
CA GLY A 68 2.27 -50.57 -18.92
C GLY A 68 2.07 -49.97 -20.32
N GLY A 69 0.83 -49.96 -20.81
CA GLY A 69 0.51 -49.38 -22.12
C GLY A 69 0.81 -47.87 -22.25
N ALA A 70 0.78 -47.12 -21.15
CA ALA A 70 1.03 -45.68 -21.14
C ALA A 70 2.48 -45.28 -20.82
N GLU A 71 3.23 -46.12 -20.12
CA GLU A 71 4.57 -45.80 -19.61
C GLU A 71 5.71 -46.51 -20.36
N ASP A 72 5.46 -47.66 -21.00
CA ASP A 72 6.48 -48.41 -21.73
C ASP A 72 7.15 -47.62 -22.87
N ARG A 73 6.48 -46.56 -23.37
CA ARG A 73 6.97 -45.65 -24.43
C ARG A 73 8.15 -44.76 -24.02
N PHE A 74 8.35 -44.51 -22.73
CA PHE A 74 9.49 -43.72 -22.24
C PHE A 74 10.74 -44.61 -22.15
N GLU A 75 11.95 -44.05 -22.13
CA GLU A 75 13.18 -44.82 -21.87
C GLU A 75 13.57 -44.75 -20.39
N GLY A 76 13.56 -43.54 -19.81
CA GLY A 76 13.73 -43.31 -18.37
C GLY A 76 12.43 -42.80 -17.76
N LEU A 77 12.08 -43.30 -16.57
CA LEU A 77 10.95 -42.84 -15.77
C LEU A 77 11.37 -42.76 -14.30
N GLN A 78 10.70 -41.89 -13.54
CA GLN A 78 10.87 -41.70 -12.12
C GLN A 78 9.55 -41.25 -11.49
N HIS A 79 9.07 -42.03 -10.52
CA HIS A 79 7.94 -41.70 -9.67
C HIS A 79 8.40 -41.31 -8.26
N SER A 80 7.71 -40.34 -7.66
CA SER A 80 7.96 -39.98 -6.27
C SER A 80 6.70 -39.53 -5.55
N MET A 81 6.33 -40.23 -4.47
CA MET A 81 5.24 -39.83 -3.57
C MET A 81 5.79 -39.13 -2.33
N THR A 82 5.74 -37.80 -2.32
CA THR A 82 6.32 -36.95 -1.27
C THR A 82 5.27 -36.38 -0.32
N ASN A 83 5.73 -35.87 0.83
CA ASN A 83 4.92 -35.27 1.91
C ASN A 83 3.72 -36.12 2.32
N GLN A 84 3.94 -37.43 2.46
CA GLN A 84 2.92 -38.41 2.83
C GLN A 84 2.34 -38.10 4.22
N GLN A 85 1.02 -37.91 4.28
CA GLN A 85 0.25 -37.73 5.50
C GLN A 85 -0.73 -38.90 5.62
N VAL A 86 -0.32 -39.92 6.37
CA VAL A 86 -1.11 -41.12 6.63
C VAL A 86 -1.91 -40.93 7.92
N ASP A 87 -3.23 -41.08 7.83
CA ASP A 87 -4.14 -41.19 8.97
C ASP A 87 -4.71 -42.61 9.07
N VAL A 88 -4.91 -43.10 10.30
CA VAL A 88 -5.29 -44.49 10.59
C VAL A 88 -6.32 -44.50 11.70
N ASP A 89 -7.52 -45.01 11.40
CA ASP A 89 -8.63 -45.17 12.35
C ASP A 89 -9.14 -46.62 12.33
N GLY A 90 -8.80 -47.38 13.37
CA GLY A 90 -9.17 -48.79 13.48
C GLY A 90 -8.50 -49.65 12.41
N ASP A 91 -9.30 -50.27 11.55
CA ASP A 91 -8.86 -51.08 10.40
C ASP A 91 -8.89 -50.30 9.07
N GLU A 92 -9.17 -48.99 9.13
CA GLU A 92 -9.27 -48.08 8.00
C GLU A 92 -8.11 -47.08 7.98
N ALA A 93 -7.60 -46.75 6.79
CA ALA A 93 -6.53 -45.76 6.63
C ALA A 93 -6.74 -44.89 5.38
N ALA A 94 -6.25 -43.67 5.46
CA ALA A 94 -6.23 -42.72 4.35
C ALA A 94 -4.88 -42.03 4.26
N CYS A 95 -4.35 -41.85 3.04
CA CYS A 95 -3.12 -41.11 2.81
C CYS A 95 -3.34 -39.94 1.85
N ARG A 96 -2.75 -38.78 2.18
CA ARG A 96 -2.55 -37.68 1.22
C ARG A 96 -1.06 -37.55 0.91
N CYS A 97 -0.72 -37.47 -0.37
CA CYS A 97 0.65 -37.23 -0.83
C CYS A 97 0.68 -36.28 -2.03
N TYR A 98 1.87 -35.83 -2.40
CA TYR A 98 2.13 -35.30 -3.75
C TYR A 98 2.76 -36.40 -4.58
N LEU A 99 2.13 -36.77 -5.70
CA LEU A 99 2.80 -37.56 -6.72
C LEU A 99 3.55 -36.61 -7.66
N TRP A 100 4.81 -36.89 -7.91
CA TRP A 100 5.61 -36.29 -8.96
C TRP A 100 6.09 -37.40 -9.90
N PHE A 101 5.90 -37.19 -11.20
CA PHE A 101 6.40 -38.04 -12.26
C PHE A 101 7.34 -37.25 -13.16
N ALA A 102 8.46 -37.84 -13.51
CA ALA A 102 9.34 -37.34 -14.56
C ALA A 102 9.80 -38.49 -15.46
N ALA A 103 9.65 -38.34 -16.78
CA ALA A 103 10.09 -39.33 -17.75
C ALA A 103 10.74 -38.71 -18.98
N THR A 104 11.71 -39.40 -19.55
CA THR A 104 12.42 -39.02 -20.77
C THR A 104 12.29 -40.11 -21.84
N MET A 105 12.20 -39.68 -23.10
CA MET A 105 12.24 -40.57 -24.27
C MET A 105 13.68 -41.02 -24.61
N ASP A 106 14.71 -40.39 -24.04
CA ASP A 106 16.13 -40.64 -24.31
C ASP A 106 16.96 -40.43 -23.03
N ARG A 107 17.50 -41.53 -22.47
CA ARG A 107 18.33 -41.50 -21.24
C ARG A 107 19.64 -40.74 -21.42
N SER A 108 20.13 -40.55 -22.65
CA SER A 108 21.32 -39.74 -22.92
C SER A 108 21.06 -38.23 -22.81
N LYS A 109 19.79 -37.81 -22.77
CA LYS A 109 19.37 -36.41 -22.66
C LYS A 109 18.43 -36.17 -21.46
N PRO A 110 18.92 -36.26 -20.21
CA PRO A 110 18.08 -36.12 -19.01
C PRO A 110 17.45 -34.73 -18.79
N HIS A 111 17.72 -33.75 -19.66
CA HIS A 111 17.10 -32.42 -19.65
C HIS A 111 15.91 -32.28 -20.63
N GLU A 112 15.74 -33.23 -21.57
CA GLU A 112 14.57 -33.34 -22.44
C GLU A 112 13.58 -34.33 -21.78
N TYR A 113 12.81 -33.87 -20.79
CA TYR A 113 11.87 -34.71 -20.03
C TYR A 113 10.45 -34.13 -19.98
N HIS A 114 9.47 -35.02 -19.89
CA HIS A 114 8.10 -34.72 -19.50
C HIS A 114 7.98 -34.85 -17.99
N ALA A 115 7.37 -33.88 -17.31
CA ALA A 115 7.03 -34.00 -15.90
C ALA A 115 5.65 -33.43 -15.62
N PHE A 116 4.95 -34.08 -14.71
CA PHE A 116 3.69 -33.63 -14.14
C PHE A 116 3.65 -34.03 -12.67
N GLY A 117 2.74 -33.43 -11.91
CA GLY A 117 2.54 -33.77 -10.51
C GLY A 117 1.37 -33.04 -9.91
N GLY A 118 0.83 -33.60 -8.84
CA GLY A 118 -0.39 -33.11 -8.21
C GLY A 118 -0.59 -33.69 -6.82
N HIS A 119 -1.65 -33.25 -6.15
CA HIS A 119 -2.12 -33.90 -4.94
C HIS A 119 -2.92 -35.15 -5.29
N TYR A 120 -2.65 -36.24 -4.57
CA TYR A 120 -3.43 -37.46 -4.63
C TYR A 120 -3.93 -37.83 -3.24
N ARG A 121 -5.12 -38.41 -3.17
CA ARG A 121 -5.68 -39.06 -1.97
C ARG A 121 -5.84 -40.54 -2.23
N ILE A 122 -5.62 -41.32 -1.17
CA ILE A 122 -5.67 -42.77 -1.16
C ILE A 122 -6.57 -43.22 -0.02
N PHE A 123 -7.52 -44.12 -0.31
CA PHE A 123 -8.58 -44.52 0.61
C PHE A 123 -8.72 -46.05 0.72
N GLN A 124 -8.58 -46.54 1.96
CA GLN A 124 -9.16 -47.75 2.59
C GLN A 124 -9.02 -49.16 1.97
N GLY A 125 -8.92 -50.15 2.87
CA GLY A 125 -9.20 -51.56 2.57
C GLY A 125 -8.01 -52.39 2.06
N TRP A 126 -6.77 -52.02 2.39
CA TRP A 126 -5.53 -52.60 1.80
C TRP A 126 -5.38 -52.42 0.28
N GLY A 127 -6.30 -51.68 -0.35
CA GLY A 127 -6.27 -51.31 -1.76
C GLY A 127 -5.86 -49.85 -1.96
N LEU A 128 -5.12 -49.59 -3.04
CA LEU A 128 -4.68 -48.25 -3.39
C LEU A 128 -5.70 -47.61 -4.36
N ILE A 129 -6.52 -46.69 -3.87
CA ILE A 129 -7.25 -45.77 -4.74
C ILE A 129 -6.34 -44.58 -5.04
N MET A 130 -6.18 -44.20 -6.30
CA MET A 130 -5.55 -42.92 -6.68
C MET A 130 -6.58 -42.07 -7.39
N ALA A 131 -6.60 -40.77 -7.11
CA ALA A 131 -7.37 -39.78 -7.84
C ALA A 131 -6.66 -38.41 -7.80
N PRO A 132 -6.59 -37.66 -8.92
CA PRO A 132 -6.18 -36.25 -8.90
C PRO A 132 -7.16 -35.44 -8.05
N THR A 133 -6.68 -34.45 -7.30
CA THR A 133 -7.56 -33.56 -6.53
C THR A 133 -8.51 -32.70 -7.35
N ASP A 134 -8.42 -32.71 -8.67
CA ASP A 134 -9.01 -31.64 -9.48
C ASP A 134 -10.38 -32.02 -10.07
N GLU A 135 -10.74 -33.32 -10.10
CA GLU A 135 -12.12 -33.79 -10.34
C GLU A 135 -12.97 -33.88 -9.06
N ILE A 136 -12.35 -33.73 -7.89
CA ILE A 136 -13.03 -33.14 -6.73
C ILE A 136 -12.29 -31.86 -6.38
N GLN A 137 -12.48 -30.82 -7.22
CA GLN A 137 -12.61 -29.49 -6.64
C GLN A 137 -13.47 -29.66 -5.39
N PRO A 138 -12.99 -29.30 -4.18
CA PRO A 138 -13.91 -29.09 -3.11
C PRO A 138 -14.78 -27.92 -3.57
N ALA A 139 -15.99 -28.24 -4.08
CA ALA A 139 -17.13 -27.34 -4.00
C ALA A 139 -17.07 -26.77 -2.58
N PRO A 140 -16.77 -25.45 -2.46
CA PRO A 140 -15.90 -24.89 -1.44
C PRO A 140 -16.26 -25.48 -0.09
N ALA A 141 -15.37 -26.36 0.40
CA ALA A 141 -15.75 -27.52 1.21
C ALA A 141 -16.96 -27.19 2.08
N VAL A 142 -18.06 -27.93 1.90
CA VAL A 142 -19.22 -27.80 2.79
C VAL A 142 -18.77 -28.31 4.14
N ILE A 143 -18.14 -27.41 4.90
CA ILE A 143 -17.57 -27.70 6.20
C ILE A 143 -18.78 -27.76 7.12
N THR A 144 -19.21 -29.00 7.36
CA THR A 144 -20.39 -29.38 8.15
C THR A 144 -20.17 -29.18 9.65
N GLY A 145 -19.07 -28.53 10.05
CA GLY A 145 -18.86 -27.98 11.39
C GLY A 145 -18.81 -26.46 11.35
N ASP A 146 -19.21 -25.80 12.44
CA ASP A 146 -19.07 -24.34 12.58
C ASP A 146 -17.59 -23.94 12.51
N LEU A 147 -17.14 -23.43 11.36
CA LEU A 147 -15.84 -22.77 11.24
C LEU A 147 -15.76 -21.60 12.22
N ALA A 148 -14.62 -21.47 12.90
CA ALA A 148 -14.28 -20.20 13.52
C ALA A 148 -14.25 -19.11 12.44
N GLN A 149 -15.00 -18.03 12.65
CA GLN A 149 -15.17 -16.92 11.68
C GLN A 149 -13.84 -16.49 11.03
N ASP A 150 -12.76 -16.40 11.81
CA ASP A 150 -11.46 -15.96 11.31
C ASP A 150 -10.90 -16.89 10.20
N GLN A 151 -11.16 -18.21 10.27
CA GLN A 151 -10.74 -19.19 9.27
C GLN A 151 -11.62 -19.13 8.01
N ALA A 152 -12.93 -18.90 8.18
CA ALA A 152 -13.85 -18.69 7.06
C ALA A 152 -13.48 -17.43 6.26
N ASP A 153 -13.07 -16.37 6.95
CA ASP A 153 -12.70 -15.10 6.33
C ASP A 153 -11.31 -15.17 5.65
N GLU A 154 -10.37 -15.96 6.17
CA GLU A 154 -9.11 -16.28 5.49
C GLU A 154 -9.35 -17.05 4.17
N LEU A 155 -10.22 -18.07 4.19
CA LEU A 155 -10.59 -18.84 3.01
C LEU A 155 -11.31 -17.99 1.95
N ARG A 156 -12.22 -17.11 2.37
CA ARG A 156 -12.85 -16.11 1.48
C ARG A 156 -11.81 -15.16 0.88
N SER A 157 -10.86 -14.66 1.68
CA SER A 157 -9.81 -13.78 1.15
C SER A 157 -8.96 -14.47 0.11
N LYS A 158 -8.62 -15.75 0.27
CA LYS A 158 -7.91 -16.56 -0.72
C LYS A 158 -8.74 -16.80 -1.99
N ALA A 159 -10.02 -17.11 -1.85
CA ALA A 159 -10.95 -17.29 -2.98
C ALA A 159 -11.26 -16.00 -3.78
N LEU A 160 -10.90 -14.82 -3.26
CA LEU A 160 -10.99 -13.52 -3.94
C LEU A 160 -9.67 -13.11 -4.64
N THR A 161 -8.58 -13.88 -4.47
CA THR A 161 -7.35 -13.77 -5.26
C THR A 161 -7.53 -14.46 -6.61
N ALA A 162 -6.78 -14.04 -7.63
CA ALA A 162 -6.92 -14.57 -8.98
C ALA A 162 -5.61 -14.44 -9.76
N ASP A 163 -5.20 -15.49 -10.46
CA ASP A 163 -4.03 -15.40 -11.33
C ASP A 163 -4.39 -14.74 -12.68
N LYS A 164 -3.40 -14.17 -13.35
CA LYS A 164 -3.55 -13.43 -14.62
C LYS A 164 -4.24 -14.26 -15.71
N SER A 165 -4.05 -15.58 -15.70
CA SER A 165 -4.70 -16.56 -16.60
C SER A 165 -6.22 -16.66 -16.43
N THR A 166 -6.77 -16.20 -15.30
CA THR A 166 -8.21 -16.24 -14.99
C THR A 166 -8.93 -14.91 -15.26
N LEU A 167 -8.20 -13.86 -15.66
CA LEU A 167 -8.78 -12.56 -16.00
C LEU A 167 -9.45 -12.61 -17.39
N PRO A 168 -10.67 -12.07 -17.56
CA PRO A 168 -11.28 -11.93 -18.86
C PRO A 168 -10.45 -11.07 -19.83
N ASP A 169 -10.44 -11.43 -21.10
CA ASP A 169 -9.75 -10.65 -22.14
C ASP A 169 -10.20 -9.19 -22.13
N GLY A 170 -9.22 -8.29 -22.12
CA GLY A 170 -9.47 -6.85 -22.05
C GLY A 170 -9.92 -6.32 -20.68
N TYR A 171 -9.84 -7.09 -19.58
CA TYR A 171 -10.21 -6.65 -18.21
C TYR A 171 -9.72 -5.23 -17.86
N TYR A 172 -8.45 -4.92 -18.13
CA TYR A 172 -7.85 -3.60 -17.87
C TYR A 172 -8.41 -2.46 -18.72
N MET A 173 -8.92 -2.77 -19.91
CA MET A 173 -9.59 -1.83 -20.80
C MET A 173 -11.11 -1.78 -20.58
N SER A 174 -11.63 -2.53 -19.61
CA SER A 174 -13.06 -2.50 -19.28
C SER A 174 -13.45 -1.10 -18.77
N PRO A 175 -14.65 -0.59 -19.11
CA PRO A 175 -15.13 0.71 -18.62
C PRO A 175 -15.19 0.82 -17.08
N ARG A 176 -15.20 -0.31 -16.35
CA ARG A 176 -15.20 -0.32 -14.88
C ARG A 176 -13.82 -0.06 -14.29
N VAL A 177 -12.78 -0.71 -14.83
CA VAL A 177 -11.39 -0.48 -14.39
C VAL A 177 -11.00 0.95 -14.76
N ILE A 178 -11.23 1.36 -16.01
CA ILE A 178 -10.98 2.74 -16.46
C ILE A 178 -11.77 3.76 -15.62
N GLY A 179 -13.09 3.55 -15.44
CA GLY A 179 -13.93 4.45 -14.66
C GLY A 179 -13.52 4.56 -13.18
N THR A 180 -13.04 3.45 -12.59
CA THR A 180 -12.47 3.43 -11.23
C THR A 180 -11.17 4.22 -11.16
N PHE A 181 -10.24 4.00 -12.10
CA PHE A 181 -8.94 4.66 -12.13
C PHE A 181 -9.08 6.17 -12.34
N VAL A 182 -9.96 6.59 -13.27
CA VAL A 182 -10.24 8.01 -13.51
C VAL A 182 -10.94 8.64 -12.30
N GLY A 183 -11.91 7.94 -11.68
CA GLY A 183 -12.55 8.42 -10.44
C GLY A 183 -11.56 8.60 -9.28
N LEU A 184 -10.64 7.65 -9.10
CA LEU A 184 -9.56 7.74 -8.11
C LEU A 184 -8.61 8.91 -8.43
N ALA A 185 -8.24 9.10 -9.71
CA ALA A 185 -7.39 10.21 -10.14
C ALA A 185 -8.03 11.58 -9.90
N PHE A 186 -9.35 11.73 -10.14
CA PHE A 186 -10.09 12.97 -9.82
C PHE A 186 -10.11 13.25 -8.31
N ASN A 187 -10.39 12.23 -7.48
CA ASN A 187 -10.39 12.37 -6.03
C ASN A 187 -8.98 12.68 -5.47
N LEU A 188 -7.94 12.07 -6.05
CA LEU A 188 -6.53 12.31 -5.72
C LEU A 188 -6.12 13.74 -6.09
N ALA A 189 -6.41 14.16 -7.33
CA ALA A 189 -6.14 15.50 -7.80
C ALA A 189 -6.90 16.55 -6.96
N ALA A 190 -8.16 16.30 -6.57
CA ALA A 190 -8.89 17.18 -5.67
C ALA A 190 -8.17 17.32 -4.31
N ALA A 191 -7.88 16.20 -3.64
CA ALA A 191 -7.24 16.20 -2.32
C ALA A 191 -5.93 16.99 -2.29
N TYR A 192 -5.04 16.79 -3.27
CA TYR A 192 -3.78 17.53 -3.33
C TYR A 192 -3.93 18.95 -3.89
N TRP A 193 -4.93 19.22 -4.74
CA TRP A 193 -5.20 20.56 -5.26
C TRP A 193 -5.52 21.55 -4.13
N VAL A 194 -6.43 21.20 -3.22
CA VAL A 194 -6.83 22.12 -2.14
C VAL A 194 -5.66 22.41 -1.20
N MET A 195 -4.79 21.42 -0.95
CA MET A 195 -3.58 21.62 -0.15
C MET A 195 -2.57 22.53 -0.88
N GLN A 196 -2.20 22.20 -2.11
CA GLN A 196 -1.10 22.87 -2.83
C GLN A 196 -1.47 24.27 -3.34
N ALA A 197 -2.70 24.45 -3.82
CA ALA A 197 -3.17 25.77 -4.25
C ALA A 197 -3.36 26.72 -3.06
N ALA A 198 -3.91 26.23 -1.93
CA ALA A 198 -4.00 27.06 -0.73
C ALA A 198 -2.61 27.36 -0.15
N ALA A 199 -1.70 26.37 -0.07
CA ALA A 199 -0.32 26.55 0.41
C ALA A 199 0.42 27.65 -0.38
N GLY A 200 0.23 27.71 -1.70
CA GLY A 200 0.83 28.74 -2.57
C GLY A 200 0.34 30.16 -2.28
N CYS A 201 -0.85 30.34 -1.71
CA CYS A 201 -1.46 31.66 -1.48
C CYS A 201 -1.92 31.93 -0.03
N LEU A 202 -1.38 31.21 0.97
CA LEU A 202 -1.76 31.38 2.39
C LEU A 202 -1.63 32.84 2.86
N VAL A 203 -0.58 33.55 2.42
CA VAL A 203 -0.33 34.95 2.80
C VAL A 203 -1.43 35.88 2.31
N GLN A 204 -1.92 35.67 1.09
CA GLN A 204 -3.04 36.43 0.52
C GLN A 204 -4.37 36.08 1.20
N ILE A 205 -4.57 34.81 1.58
CA ILE A 205 -5.75 34.37 2.34
C ILE A 205 -5.77 35.04 3.72
N ASP A 206 -4.64 35.02 4.45
CA ASP A 206 -4.47 35.65 5.77
C ASP A 206 -4.82 37.15 5.76
N GLN A 207 -4.44 37.84 4.68
CA GLN A 207 -4.74 39.26 4.48
C GLN A 207 -6.24 39.55 4.22
N ASP A 208 -6.98 38.62 3.58
CA ASP A 208 -8.42 38.78 3.27
C ASP A 208 -9.33 38.50 4.49
N ILE A 209 -9.00 37.49 5.30
CA ILE A 209 -9.85 37.04 6.42
C ILE A 209 -9.39 37.51 7.81
N GLY A 210 -8.28 38.26 7.87
CA GLY A 210 -7.72 38.85 9.08
C GLY A 210 -6.47 38.11 9.56
N PRO A 211 -5.33 38.81 9.74
CA PRO A 211 -4.03 38.16 9.87
C PRO A 211 -3.88 37.39 11.19
N SER A 212 -3.39 36.16 11.10
CA SER A 212 -3.23 35.25 12.24
C SER A 212 -1.86 34.57 12.26
N ALA A 213 -1.20 34.63 13.42
CA ALA A 213 0.03 33.89 13.69
C ALA A 213 -0.11 32.36 13.50
N ASN A 214 -1.34 31.84 13.45
CA ASN A 214 -1.65 30.42 13.29
C ASN A 214 -2.04 30.01 11.86
N ILE A 215 -2.02 30.88 10.84
CA ILE A 215 -2.53 30.53 9.50
C ILE A 215 -1.85 29.28 8.88
N TYR A 216 -0.56 29.08 9.15
CA TYR A 216 0.21 27.89 8.73
C TYR A 216 -0.24 26.57 9.40
N MET A 217 -1.09 26.63 10.43
CA MET A 217 -1.79 25.44 10.94
C MET A 217 -2.66 24.81 9.86
N PHE A 218 -3.15 25.55 8.86
CA PHE A 218 -3.96 24.99 7.78
C PHE A 218 -3.26 23.81 7.08
N THR A 219 -2.04 24.00 6.59
CA THR A 219 -1.28 22.94 5.92
C THR A 219 -0.82 21.87 6.91
N THR A 220 -0.38 22.28 8.09
CA THR A 220 0.12 21.36 9.13
C THR A 220 -0.96 20.38 9.61
N VAL A 221 -2.13 20.90 9.99
CA VAL A 221 -3.30 20.12 10.45
C VAL A 221 -3.83 19.22 9.33
N TRP A 222 -3.87 19.71 8.08
CA TRP A 222 -4.29 18.91 6.93
C TRP A 222 -3.41 17.66 6.76
N VAL A 223 -2.08 17.80 6.80
CA VAL A 223 -1.14 16.68 6.66
C VAL A 223 -1.26 15.68 7.82
N ILE A 224 -1.46 16.16 9.06
CA ILE A 224 -1.63 15.28 10.23
C ILE A 224 -2.93 14.49 10.12
N CYS A 225 -4.03 15.15 9.80
CA CYS A 225 -5.35 14.53 9.63
C CYS A 225 -5.36 13.53 8.46
N GLN A 226 -4.65 13.83 7.36
CA GLN A 226 -4.40 12.90 6.27
C GLN A 226 -3.63 11.66 6.75
N SER A 227 -2.52 11.85 7.45
CA SER A 227 -1.65 10.76 7.94
C SER A 227 -2.40 9.80 8.87
N VAL A 228 -3.14 10.34 9.84
CA VAL A 228 -3.99 9.55 10.74
C VAL A 228 -5.08 8.82 9.96
N SER A 229 -5.74 9.50 9.02
CA SER A 229 -6.82 8.91 8.22
C SER A 229 -6.32 7.84 7.25
N MET A 230 -5.10 7.91 6.72
CA MET A 230 -4.51 6.83 5.91
C MET A 230 -4.33 5.54 6.72
N LEU A 231 -3.76 5.65 7.93
CA LEU A 231 -3.56 4.51 8.84
C LEU A 231 -4.90 3.87 9.25
N LEU A 232 -5.90 4.71 9.55
CA LEU A 232 -7.24 4.23 9.86
C LEU A 232 -7.96 3.66 8.64
N PHE A 233 -7.82 4.26 7.45
CA PHE A 233 -8.50 3.79 6.25
C PHE A 233 -8.01 2.40 5.86
N GLY A 234 -6.69 2.16 5.76
CA GLY A 234 -6.15 0.87 5.33
C GLY A 234 -6.79 -0.31 6.05
N ARG A 235 -6.59 -0.41 7.37
CA ARG A 235 -7.06 -1.55 8.18
C ARG A 235 -8.59 -1.63 8.31
N ASN A 236 -9.31 -0.51 8.30
CA ASN A 236 -10.77 -0.52 8.32
C ASN A 236 -11.38 -0.86 6.95
N SER A 237 -10.70 -0.52 5.85
CA SER A 237 -11.17 -0.78 4.48
C SER A 237 -11.21 -2.28 4.16
N ASP A 238 -10.28 -3.05 4.72
CA ASP A 238 -10.27 -4.51 4.60
C ASP A 238 -11.37 -5.21 5.42
N LYS A 239 -11.83 -4.59 6.53
CA LYS A 239 -12.91 -5.13 7.37
C LYS A 239 -14.32 -4.73 6.91
N PHE A 240 -14.54 -3.45 6.60
CA PHE A 240 -15.89 -2.94 6.28
C PHE A 240 -16.18 -2.85 4.77
N GLY A 241 -15.19 -3.17 3.93
CA GLY A 241 -15.27 -3.04 2.49
C GLY A 241 -14.91 -1.63 2.00
N ARG A 242 -14.04 -1.57 1.00
CA ARG A 242 -13.40 -0.35 0.49
C ARG A 242 -14.38 0.69 -0.07
N ARG A 243 -15.44 0.25 -0.76
CA ARG A 243 -16.37 1.12 -1.50
C ARG A 243 -17.08 2.15 -0.60
N ASN A 244 -17.71 1.70 0.48
CA ASN A 244 -18.58 2.55 1.30
C ASN A 244 -17.76 3.49 2.17
N LEU A 245 -16.66 3.02 2.78
CA LEU A 245 -15.74 3.87 3.53
C LEU A 245 -15.17 5.00 2.66
N ALA A 246 -14.81 4.70 1.41
CA ALA A 246 -14.33 5.72 0.48
C ALA A 246 -15.42 6.76 0.13
N LEU A 247 -16.67 6.34 -0.09
CA LEU A 247 -17.80 7.26 -0.33
C LEU A 247 -18.08 8.17 0.88
N TYR A 248 -18.02 7.64 2.11
CA TYR A 248 -18.20 8.47 3.32
C TYR A 248 -17.07 9.49 3.50
N ALA A 249 -15.82 9.10 3.26
CA ALA A 249 -14.69 10.02 3.32
C ALA A 249 -14.76 11.11 2.23
N GLN A 250 -15.17 10.77 1.01
CA GLN A 250 -15.37 11.72 -0.09
C GLN A 250 -16.52 12.70 0.21
N ALA A 251 -17.64 12.23 0.77
CA ALA A 251 -18.74 13.09 1.22
C ALA A 251 -18.31 14.05 2.34
N LEU A 252 -17.55 13.56 3.33
CA LEU A 252 -16.92 14.40 4.35
C LEU A 252 -15.98 15.44 3.74
N GLY A 253 -15.23 15.04 2.70
CA GLY A 253 -14.37 15.92 1.92
C GLY A 253 -15.13 17.07 1.28
N ILE A 254 -16.26 16.80 0.63
CA ILE A 254 -17.13 17.84 0.03
C ILE A 254 -17.61 18.83 1.11
N VAL A 255 -18.01 18.35 2.29
CA VAL A 255 -18.38 19.20 3.43
C VAL A 255 -17.21 20.09 3.87
N GLY A 256 -16.00 19.53 4.00
CA GLY A 256 -14.79 20.30 4.30
C GLY A 256 -14.49 21.39 3.26
N GLY A 257 -14.75 21.10 1.98
CA GLY A 257 -14.66 22.08 0.89
C GLY A 257 -15.64 23.23 1.06
N ILE A 258 -16.89 22.95 1.43
CA ILE A 258 -17.92 23.97 1.67
C ILE A 258 -17.56 24.85 2.87
N VAL A 259 -17.06 24.25 3.97
CA VAL A 259 -16.60 25.00 5.16
C VAL A 259 -15.41 25.90 4.81
N GLY A 260 -14.45 25.42 4.02
CA GLY A 260 -13.32 26.22 3.54
C GLY A 260 -13.72 27.36 2.60
N ALA A 261 -14.62 27.11 1.65
CA ALA A 261 -15.15 28.14 0.74
C ALA A 261 -15.91 29.26 1.47
N THR A 262 -16.56 28.91 2.59
CA THR A 262 -17.36 29.83 3.43
C THR A 262 -16.57 30.38 4.62
N ALA A 263 -15.26 30.16 4.70
CA ALA A 263 -14.43 30.64 5.80
C ALA A 263 -14.42 32.19 5.87
N LYS A 264 -14.67 32.71 7.07
CA LYS A 264 -14.64 34.14 7.40
C LYS A 264 -13.52 34.53 8.35
N ASP A 265 -12.92 33.55 9.02
CA ASP A 265 -11.80 33.74 9.93
C ASP A 265 -10.78 32.57 9.80
N PRO A 266 -9.51 32.77 10.19
CA PRO A 266 -8.48 31.74 10.10
C PRO A 266 -8.78 30.46 10.89
N ASN A 267 -9.52 30.52 12.01
CA ASN A 267 -9.81 29.33 12.80
C ASN A 267 -10.88 28.45 12.14
N GLN A 268 -11.89 29.05 11.50
CA GLN A 268 -12.84 28.33 10.63
C GLN A 268 -12.10 27.65 9.47
N LEU A 269 -11.09 28.31 8.88
CA LEU A 269 -10.26 27.74 7.83
C LEU A 269 -9.40 26.55 8.32
N ILE A 270 -8.82 26.64 9.52
CA ILE A 270 -8.12 25.52 10.18
C ILE A 270 -9.11 24.38 10.50
N GLY A 271 -10.34 24.70 10.90
CA GLY A 271 -11.42 23.72 11.07
C GLY A 271 -11.77 22.99 9.78
N ALA A 272 -11.80 23.70 8.64
CA ALA A 272 -11.92 23.08 7.32
C ALA A 272 -10.72 22.15 7.01
N ALA A 273 -9.50 22.54 7.38
CA ALA A 273 -8.30 21.73 7.19
C ALA A 273 -8.37 20.36 7.88
N VAL A 274 -8.95 20.27 9.09
CA VAL A 274 -9.20 19.00 9.79
C VAL A 274 -10.06 18.08 8.91
N ILE A 275 -11.20 18.59 8.45
CA ILE A 275 -12.18 17.83 7.68
C ILE A 275 -11.60 17.39 6.33
N LEU A 276 -10.92 18.32 5.64
CA LEU A 276 -10.25 18.10 4.37
C LEU A 276 -9.10 17.09 4.49
N GLY A 277 -8.31 17.15 5.55
CA GLY A 277 -7.22 16.22 5.81
C GLY A 277 -7.73 14.80 6.08
N ILE A 278 -8.76 14.65 6.93
CA ILE A 278 -9.40 13.34 7.18
C ILE A 278 -9.93 12.75 5.87
N ALA A 279 -10.61 13.54 5.04
CA ALA A 279 -11.10 13.10 3.74
C ALA A 279 -9.97 12.72 2.77
N ALA A 280 -8.86 13.47 2.77
CA ALA A 280 -7.70 13.23 1.92
C ALA A 280 -6.94 11.94 2.24
N GLY A 281 -7.16 11.32 3.39
CA GLY A 281 -6.56 10.03 3.73
C GLY A 281 -6.94 8.91 2.75
N VAL A 282 -8.20 8.88 2.27
CA VAL A 282 -8.63 7.82 1.34
C VAL A 282 -8.02 7.97 -0.05
N PRO A 283 -8.06 9.15 -0.72
CA PRO A 283 -7.32 9.35 -1.95
C PRO A 283 -5.80 9.17 -1.75
N GLY A 284 -5.25 9.56 -0.60
CA GLY A 284 -3.84 9.33 -0.25
C GLY A 284 -3.45 7.84 -0.24
N SER A 285 -4.38 6.94 0.07
CA SER A 285 -4.18 5.48 -0.01
C SER A 285 -4.29 4.90 -1.44
N TYR A 286 -4.17 5.72 -2.49
CA TYR A 286 -4.22 5.26 -3.88
C TYR A 286 -3.28 4.07 -4.22
N PRO A 287 -2.04 3.91 -3.69
CA PRO A 287 -1.18 2.79 -4.07
C PRO A 287 -1.76 1.45 -3.66
N LEU A 288 -2.51 1.41 -2.55
CA LEU A 288 -3.20 0.23 -2.04
C LEU A 288 -4.43 -0.11 -2.90
N LEU A 289 -5.11 0.91 -3.43
CA LEU A 289 -6.30 0.77 -4.27
C LEU A 289 -5.94 0.41 -5.71
N THR A 290 -4.87 0.97 -6.28
CA THR A 290 -4.35 0.58 -7.61
C THR A 290 -3.61 -0.74 -7.56
N GLY A 291 -2.90 -1.01 -6.45
CA GLY A 291 -2.16 -2.23 -6.22
C GLY A 291 -3.04 -3.49 -6.27
N GLU A 292 -4.22 -3.45 -5.65
CA GLU A 292 -5.17 -4.57 -5.73
C GLU A 292 -5.61 -4.90 -7.15
N LEU A 293 -5.84 -3.87 -7.96
CA LEU A 293 -6.50 -3.95 -9.27
C LEU A 293 -5.56 -4.38 -10.42
N MET A 294 -4.28 -4.60 -10.16
CA MET A 294 -3.22 -4.80 -11.15
C MET A 294 -2.33 -6.00 -10.78
N THR A 295 -1.87 -6.76 -11.77
CA THR A 295 -0.78 -7.74 -11.56
C THR A 295 0.46 -7.05 -11.00
N ASN A 296 1.25 -7.76 -10.19
CA ASN A 296 2.52 -7.27 -9.61
C ASN A 296 3.42 -6.56 -10.64
N LYS A 297 3.53 -7.08 -11.87
CA LYS A 297 4.30 -6.43 -12.97
C LYS A 297 3.69 -5.11 -13.48
N LEU A 298 2.37 -4.94 -13.39
CA LEU A 298 1.65 -3.74 -13.86
C LEU A 298 1.29 -2.76 -12.73
N LYS A 299 1.47 -3.12 -11.45
CA LYS A 299 1.20 -2.24 -10.29
C LYS A 299 1.85 -0.86 -10.43
N TYR A 300 3.09 -0.78 -10.92
CA TYR A 300 3.75 0.50 -11.18
C TYR A 300 3.01 1.32 -12.25
N LEU A 301 2.69 0.71 -13.40
CA LEU A 301 2.01 1.39 -14.51
C LEU A 301 0.61 1.88 -14.09
N GLY A 302 -0.18 1.05 -13.40
CA GLY A 302 -1.50 1.43 -12.92
C GLY A 302 -1.47 2.58 -11.92
N THR A 303 -0.49 2.54 -11.01
CA THR A 303 -0.25 3.61 -10.05
C THR A 303 0.13 4.91 -10.76
N VAL A 304 1.02 4.86 -11.75
CA VAL A 304 1.39 6.03 -12.57
C VAL A 304 0.19 6.60 -13.35
N ILE A 305 -0.68 5.76 -13.92
CA ILE A 305 -1.88 6.21 -14.66
C ILE A 305 -2.84 7.02 -13.76
N VAL A 306 -3.05 6.57 -12.52
CA VAL A 306 -3.89 7.30 -11.53
C VAL A 306 -3.21 8.58 -11.04
N VAL A 307 -1.89 8.55 -10.91
CA VAL A 307 -1.09 9.63 -10.34
C VAL A 307 -0.88 10.76 -11.35
N VAL A 308 -0.52 10.50 -12.61
CA VAL A 308 -0.17 11.51 -13.64
C VAL A 308 -1.14 12.71 -13.76
N PRO A 309 -2.48 12.57 -13.72
CA PRO A 309 -3.39 13.72 -13.72
C PRO A 309 -3.16 14.72 -12.57
N ASN A 310 -2.58 14.29 -11.46
CA ASN A 310 -2.19 15.11 -10.31
C ASN A 310 -1.06 16.11 -10.64
N ILE A 311 -0.38 16.04 -11.80
CA ILE A 311 0.53 17.10 -12.28
C ILE A 311 -0.14 18.49 -12.24
N ILE A 312 -1.44 18.56 -12.55
CA ILE A 312 -2.22 19.80 -12.49
C ILE A 312 -2.34 20.31 -11.05
N ALA A 313 -2.57 19.41 -10.09
CA ALA A 313 -2.81 19.76 -8.69
C ALA A 313 -1.52 20.02 -7.90
N THR A 314 -0.48 19.20 -8.05
CA THR A 314 0.79 19.34 -7.31
C THR A 314 1.87 20.13 -8.06
N GLY A 315 1.88 20.11 -9.40
CA GLY A 315 2.77 20.92 -10.22
C GLY A 315 2.26 22.34 -10.38
N PHE A 316 1.08 22.51 -10.99
CA PHE A 316 0.48 23.84 -11.23
C PHE A 316 -0.28 24.41 -10.02
N GLY A 317 -0.44 23.65 -8.92
CA GLY A 317 -1.16 24.08 -7.71
C GLY A 317 -0.72 25.45 -7.18
N PRO A 318 0.56 25.66 -6.83
CA PRO A 318 1.04 26.96 -6.32
C PRO A 318 0.80 28.10 -7.31
N TYR A 319 1.10 27.88 -8.61
CA TYR A 319 0.87 28.88 -9.65
C TYR A 319 -0.61 29.30 -9.76
N LEU A 320 -1.52 28.32 -9.83
CA LEU A 320 -2.94 28.58 -9.98
C LEU A 320 -3.57 29.12 -8.68
N GLY A 321 -3.07 28.70 -7.51
CA GLY A 321 -3.47 29.26 -6.21
C GLY A 321 -3.15 30.74 -6.10
N ILE A 322 -1.90 31.13 -6.40
CA ILE A 322 -1.49 32.55 -6.43
C ILE A 322 -2.33 33.33 -7.45
N ARG A 323 -2.53 32.78 -8.66
CA ARG A 323 -3.36 33.42 -9.71
C ARG A 323 -4.82 33.63 -9.28
N LEU A 324 -5.41 32.66 -8.60
CA LEU A 324 -6.78 32.76 -8.09
C LEU A 324 -6.89 33.75 -6.93
N ALA A 325 -5.84 33.91 -6.13
CA ALA A 325 -5.79 34.90 -5.06
C ALA A 325 -5.51 36.34 -5.57
N THR A 326 -4.82 36.52 -6.70
CA THR A 326 -4.47 37.84 -7.24
C THR A 326 -5.45 38.40 -8.28
N ILE A 327 -6.00 37.56 -9.18
CA ILE A 327 -6.92 38.00 -10.24
C ILE A 327 -8.39 37.80 -9.84
N ALA A 328 -8.67 36.75 -9.06
CA ALA A 328 -10.04 36.30 -8.76
C ALA A 328 -10.28 36.34 -7.24
N HIS A 329 -10.95 35.31 -6.70
CA HIS A 329 -11.07 35.09 -5.26
C HIS A 329 -10.50 33.73 -4.90
N TRP A 330 -9.67 33.66 -3.86
CA TRP A 330 -9.07 32.42 -3.35
C TRP A 330 -10.10 31.34 -3.02
N ARG A 331 -11.36 31.71 -2.72
CA ARG A 331 -12.49 30.80 -2.49
C ARG A 331 -12.75 29.85 -3.67
N TRP A 332 -12.34 30.21 -4.89
CA TRP A 332 -12.37 29.32 -6.06
C TRP A 332 -11.50 28.08 -5.93
N ILE A 333 -10.45 28.09 -5.09
CA ILE A 333 -9.66 26.89 -4.79
C ILE A 333 -10.57 25.79 -4.21
N PHE A 334 -11.46 26.18 -3.29
CA PHE A 334 -12.43 25.27 -2.66
C PHE A 334 -13.57 24.89 -3.59
N TYR A 335 -14.03 25.79 -4.48
CA TYR A 335 -15.04 25.43 -5.49
C TYR A 335 -14.50 24.43 -6.52
N ILE A 336 -13.27 24.62 -7.02
CA ILE A 336 -12.61 23.67 -7.92
C ILE A 336 -12.41 22.32 -7.23
N TYR A 337 -11.97 22.34 -5.96
CA TYR A 337 -11.89 21.14 -5.13
C TYR A 337 -13.23 20.38 -5.04
N ILE A 338 -14.33 21.07 -4.74
CA ILE A 338 -15.68 20.46 -4.68
C ILE A 338 -16.06 19.85 -6.03
N ILE A 339 -15.82 20.56 -7.14
CA ILE A 339 -16.14 20.07 -8.50
C ILE A 339 -15.37 18.79 -8.81
N LEU A 340 -14.06 18.78 -8.59
CA LEU A 340 -13.21 17.61 -8.84
C LEU A 340 -13.60 16.43 -7.94
N MET A 341 -13.85 16.67 -6.65
CA MET A 341 -14.27 15.65 -5.69
C MET A 341 -15.65 15.08 -6.02
N VAL A 342 -16.62 15.90 -6.44
CA VAL A 342 -17.95 15.44 -6.87
C VAL A 342 -17.85 14.57 -8.13
N ILE A 343 -17.07 14.98 -9.13
CA ILE A 343 -16.84 14.17 -10.34
C ILE A 343 -16.23 12.83 -9.97
N GLY A 344 -15.11 12.82 -9.21
CA GLY A 344 -14.46 11.59 -8.76
C GLY A 344 -15.39 10.68 -7.95
N THR A 345 -16.19 11.25 -7.04
CA THR A 345 -17.19 10.53 -6.24
C THR A 345 -18.28 9.88 -7.11
N VAL A 346 -18.79 10.59 -8.12
CA VAL A 346 -19.81 10.05 -9.05
C VAL A 346 -19.22 8.91 -9.89
N MET A 347 -18.02 9.08 -10.44
CA MET A 347 -17.33 8.03 -11.20
C MET A 347 -17.06 6.79 -10.33
N TRP A 348 -16.57 7.00 -9.11
CA TRP A 348 -16.35 5.95 -8.11
C TRP A 348 -17.65 5.22 -7.77
N TYR A 349 -18.75 5.95 -7.50
CA TYR A 349 -20.05 5.36 -7.21
C TYR A 349 -20.59 4.48 -8.35
N ILE A 350 -20.42 4.91 -9.61
CA ILE A 350 -20.93 4.22 -10.79
C ILE A 350 -20.09 2.98 -11.14
N TRP A 351 -18.76 3.10 -11.12
CA TRP A 351 -17.87 2.08 -11.68
C TRP A 351 -17.14 1.21 -10.64
N TYR A 352 -16.85 1.72 -9.43
CA TYR A 352 -16.15 0.95 -8.42
C TYR A 352 -17.09 0.01 -7.65
N HIS A 353 -16.97 -1.29 -7.95
CA HIS A 353 -17.72 -2.39 -7.32
C HIS A 353 -16.75 -3.51 -6.90
N PRO A 354 -15.93 -3.29 -5.86
CA PRO A 354 -15.09 -4.33 -5.26
C PRO A 354 -15.95 -5.37 -4.51
N PRO A 355 -15.35 -6.48 -4.03
CA PRO A 355 -16.02 -7.45 -3.17
C PRO A 355 -16.77 -6.77 -2.02
N SER A 356 -18.03 -7.18 -1.81
CA SER A 356 -18.86 -6.60 -0.75
C SER A 356 -18.50 -7.18 0.62
N TYR A 357 -18.92 -6.50 1.70
CA TYR A 357 -18.77 -7.01 3.07
C TYR A 357 -19.33 -8.44 3.24
N VAL A 358 -20.41 -8.78 2.52
CA VAL A 358 -21.00 -10.13 2.51
C VAL A 358 -20.07 -11.16 1.87
N GLN A 359 -19.28 -10.77 0.87
CA GLN A 359 -18.29 -11.65 0.23
C GLN A 359 -17.00 -11.78 1.04
N LEU A 360 -16.68 -10.78 1.87
CA LEU A 360 -15.53 -10.80 2.78
C LEU A 360 -15.81 -11.62 4.04
N HIS A 361 -17.01 -11.51 4.63
CA HIS A 361 -17.30 -12.04 5.98
C HIS A 361 -18.56 -12.93 6.06
N GLY A 362 -19.27 -13.14 4.96
CA GLY A 362 -20.50 -13.95 4.89
C GLY A 362 -21.76 -13.21 5.37
N GLU A 363 -22.91 -13.70 4.91
CA GLU A 363 -24.25 -13.14 5.21
C GLU A 363 -24.59 -13.10 6.70
N THR A 364 -24.01 -14.01 7.50
CA THR A 364 -24.30 -14.17 8.94
C THR A 364 -23.46 -13.25 9.84
N SER A 365 -22.46 -12.55 9.31
CA SER A 365 -21.56 -11.73 10.11
C SER A 365 -22.14 -10.32 10.39
N SER A 366 -22.26 -9.95 11.66
CA SER A 366 -22.69 -8.58 12.02
C SER A 366 -21.53 -7.58 11.94
N PRO A 367 -21.65 -6.44 11.24
CA PRO A 367 -20.62 -5.39 11.21
C PRO A 367 -20.19 -4.92 12.61
N TRP A 368 -21.11 -4.91 13.57
CA TRP A 368 -20.84 -4.53 14.96
C TRP A 368 -19.83 -5.45 15.68
N LYS A 369 -19.71 -6.72 15.26
CA LYS A 369 -18.69 -7.66 15.76
C LYS A 369 -17.30 -7.15 15.39
N HIS A 370 -17.12 -6.66 14.16
CA HIS A 370 -15.85 -6.13 13.65
C HIS A 370 -15.53 -4.73 14.21
N VAL A 371 -16.53 -3.88 14.46
CA VAL A 371 -16.34 -2.58 15.17
C VAL A 371 -15.75 -2.76 16.56
N ARG A 372 -16.16 -3.82 17.29
CA ARG A 372 -15.60 -4.16 18.61
C ARG A 372 -14.17 -4.73 18.57
N GLN A 373 -13.69 -5.11 17.38
CA GLN A 373 -12.33 -5.61 17.13
C GLN A 373 -11.42 -4.53 16.51
N ILE A 374 -11.85 -3.27 16.47
CA ILE A 374 -10.97 -2.14 16.18
C ILE A 374 -10.19 -1.82 17.46
N ASP A 375 -8.89 -1.59 17.33
CA ASP A 375 -8.06 -1.13 18.43
C ASP A 375 -8.29 0.37 18.70
N TRP A 376 -9.37 0.66 19.42
CA TRP A 376 -9.75 2.01 19.81
C TRP A 376 -8.73 2.66 20.75
N ILE A 377 -8.02 1.87 21.56
CA ILE A 377 -7.01 2.37 22.51
C ILE A 377 -5.77 2.81 21.74
N GLY A 378 -5.22 1.95 20.86
CA GLY A 378 -4.11 2.34 19.99
C GLY A 378 -4.48 3.52 19.08
N THR A 379 -5.70 3.54 18.54
CA THR A 379 -6.20 4.66 17.73
C THR A 379 -6.19 5.97 18.51
N PHE A 380 -6.69 5.93 19.76
CA PHE A 380 -6.72 7.09 20.64
C PHE A 380 -5.32 7.55 21.03
N LEU A 381 -4.43 6.63 21.44
CA LEU A 381 -3.05 6.96 21.83
C LEU A 381 -2.27 7.55 20.66
N LEU A 382 -2.32 6.93 19.47
CA LEU A 382 -1.66 7.44 18.27
C LEU A 382 -2.19 8.83 17.89
N THR A 383 -3.52 8.99 17.80
CA THR A 383 -4.14 10.25 17.37
C THR A 383 -3.88 11.37 18.37
N SER A 384 -4.10 11.13 19.67
CA SER A 384 -3.88 12.15 20.71
C SER A 384 -2.39 12.49 20.88
N GLY A 385 -1.50 11.49 20.81
CA GLY A 385 -0.05 11.70 20.86
C GLY A 385 0.46 12.57 19.71
N LEU A 386 0.05 12.26 18.47
CA LEU A 386 0.40 13.06 17.28
C LEU A 386 -0.15 14.49 17.38
N VAL A 387 -1.43 14.66 17.76
CA VAL A 387 -2.05 15.98 17.90
C VAL A 387 -1.37 16.82 18.97
N LEU A 388 -1.13 16.27 20.18
CA LEU A 388 -0.45 16.99 21.27
C LEU A 388 0.98 17.39 20.89
N PHE A 389 1.75 16.46 20.33
CA PHE A 389 3.14 16.70 19.94
C PHE A 389 3.24 17.76 18.83
N MET A 390 2.40 17.67 17.80
CA MET A 390 2.38 18.62 16.68
C MET A 390 1.86 20.00 17.09
N LEU A 391 0.86 20.07 17.98
CA LEU A 391 0.38 21.34 18.54
C LEU A 391 1.50 22.02 19.34
N GLY A 392 2.26 21.26 20.13
CA GLY A 392 3.46 21.74 20.82
C GLY A 392 4.51 22.28 19.84
N MET A 393 4.84 21.53 18.78
CA MET A 393 5.78 21.96 17.74
C MET A 393 5.36 23.26 17.04
N SER A 394 4.08 23.36 16.66
CA SER A 394 3.58 24.54 15.92
C SER A 394 3.45 25.78 16.81
N TRP A 395 3.09 25.62 18.09
CA TRP A 395 3.06 26.73 19.05
C TRP A 395 4.44 27.18 19.55
N GLY A 396 5.51 26.44 19.25
CA GLY A 396 6.89 26.80 19.62
C GLY A 396 7.45 28.06 18.94
N GLY A 397 6.78 28.58 17.90
CA GLY A 397 7.10 29.89 17.32
C GLY A 397 6.43 31.06 18.06
N PRO A 398 5.08 31.13 18.08
CA PRO A 398 4.34 32.23 18.72
C PRO A 398 4.50 32.30 20.24
N TYR A 399 4.77 31.18 20.90
CA TYR A 399 5.11 31.12 22.33
C TYR A 399 6.57 30.69 22.48
N PRO A 400 7.28 31.14 23.52
CA PRO A 400 8.64 30.66 23.80
C PRO A 400 8.68 29.13 23.90
N TRP A 401 9.67 28.49 23.28
CA TRP A 401 9.89 27.04 23.36
C TRP A 401 9.98 26.50 24.81
N SER A 402 10.45 27.34 25.75
CA SER A 402 10.51 27.03 27.19
C SER A 402 9.19 27.22 27.94
N SER A 403 8.12 27.65 27.27
CA SER A 403 6.79 27.84 27.86
C SER A 403 6.26 26.52 28.42
N PRO A 404 5.73 26.49 29.65
CA PRO A 404 5.09 25.29 30.21
C PRO A 404 3.97 24.72 29.34
N ARG A 405 3.33 25.54 28.50
CA ARG A 405 2.32 25.08 27.53
C ARG A 405 2.95 24.31 26.36
N VAL A 406 4.04 24.83 25.79
CA VAL A 406 4.76 24.19 24.67
C VAL A 406 5.45 22.91 25.14
N LEU A 407 6.23 22.99 26.22
CA LEU A 407 6.88 21.82 26.82
C LEU A 407 5.86 20.80 27.34
N GLY A 408 4.75 21.25 27.94
CA GLY A 408 3.67 20.37 28.38
C GLY A 408 3.10 19.55 27.23
N LEU A 409 2.74 20.20 26.11
CA LEU A 409 2.23 19.55 24.91
C LEU A 409 3.25 18.60 24.27
N LEU A 410 4.51 19.03 24.12
CA LEU A 410 5.60 18.20 23.57
C LEU A 410 5.90 16.97 24.43
N ILE A 411 6.03 17.14 25.75
CA ILE A 411 6.31 16.04 26.68
C ILE A 411 5.11 15.10 26.76
N SER A 412 3.87 15.61 26.91
CA SER A 412 2.69 14.75 26.96
C SER A 412 2.47 14.01 25.65
N GLY A 413 2.65 14.68 24.50
CA GLY A 413 2.53 14.04 23.18
C GLY A 413 3.60 12.97 22.98
N GLY A 414 4.86 13.26 23.33
CA GLY A 414 5.95 12.30 23.28
C GLY A 414 5.74 11.09 24.20
N VAL A 415 5.31 11.31 25.45
CA VAL A 415 4.97 10.24 26.39
C VAL A 415 3.80 9.38 25.89
N VAL A 416 2.77 9.99 25.29
CA VAL A 416 1.63 9.25 24.72
C VAL A 416 2.04 8.47 23.46
N LEU A 417 2.91 9.00 22.60
CA LEU A 417 3.46 8.29 21.44
C LEU A 417 4.36 7.12 21.86
N VAL A 418 5.23 7.31 22.87
CA VAL A 418 6.00 6.20 23.46
C VAL A 418 5.05 5.17 24.08
N SER A 419 3.99 5.61 24.78
CA SER A 419 2.98 4.71 25.34
C SER A 419 2.22 3.93 24.27
N PHE A 420 1.95 4.52 23.09
CA PHE A 420 1.40 3.82 21.93
C PHE A 420 2.35 2.73 21.43
N VAL A 421 3.64 3.05 21.26
CA VAL A 421 4.65 2.05 20.82
C VAL A 421 4.79 0.93 21.85
N LEU A 422 4.86 1.25 23.14
CA LEU A 422 4.90 0.25 24.20
C LEU A 422 3.62 -0.60 24.23
N TYR A 423 2.45 0.01 24.02
CA TYR A 423 1.17 -0.69 23.95
C TYR A 423 1.13 -1.70 22.80
N GLU A 424 1.48 -1.29 21.58
CA GLU A 424 1.56 -2.16 20.39
C GLU A 424 2.67 -3.23 20.48
N CYS A 425 3.75 -2.96 21.22
CA CYS A 425 4.86 -3.92 21.39
C CYS A 425 4.60 -4.96 22.50
N PHE A 426 3.93 -4.59 23.59
CA PHE A 426 3.78 -5.46 24.77
C PHE A 426 2.39 -6.10 24.93
N PHE A 427 1.31 -5.46 24.46
CA PHE A 427 -0.02 -6.05 24.52
C PHE A 427 -0.26 -6.90 23.27
N ASN A 428 -0.66 -8.16 23.45
CA ASN A 428 -0.94 -9.07 22.34
C ASN A 428 -2.31 -8.78 21.71
N ILE A 429 -2.41 -7.62 21.03
CA ILE A 429 -3.60 -7.15 20.35
C ILE A 429 -3.82 -8.06 19.12
N LYS A 430 -5.02 -8.63 18.98
CA LYS A 430 -5.34 -9.53 17.84
C LYS A 430 -5.23 -8.82 16.48
N PHE A 431 -5.42 -7.50 16.46
CA PHE A 431 -5.38 -6.67 15.24
C PHE A 431 -4.68 -5.31 15.47
N PRO A 432 -3.34 -5.26 15.66
CA PRO A 432 -2.57 -4.03 15.93
C PRO A 432 -2.69 -3.02 14.77
N ILE A 433 -2.60 -1.72 15.03
CA ILE A 433 -2.67 -0.69 13.98
C ILE A 433 -1.39 -0.72 13.15
N VAL A 434 -0.25 -0.71 13.83
CA VAL A 434 1.07 -0.83 13.20
C VAL A 434 1.64 -2.22 13.53
N PRO A 435 1.85 -3.10 12.54
CA PRO A 435 2.58 -4.34 12.79
C PRO A 435 4.08 -4.03 12.98
N MET A 436 4.45 -3.56 14.19
CA MET A 436 5.85 -3.32 14.66
C MET A 436 6.80 -4.48 14.30
N LYS A 437 6.17 -5.64 14.32
CA LYS A 437 6.49 -6.91 13.73
C LYS A 437 7.27 -6.91 12.39
N MET A 438 6.89 -6.10 11.41
CA MET A 438 7.60 -6.00 10.13
C MET A 438 8.99 -5.35 10.23
N PHE A 439 9.22 -4.53 11.27
CA PHE A 439 10.49 -3.83 11.48
C PHE A 439 11.62 -4.76 11.98
N LEU A 440 11.38 -6.06 12.12
CA LEU A 440 12.45 -7.04 12.33
C LEU A 440 13.32 -7.23 11.08
N ASP A 441 12.73 -7.12 9.89
CA ASP A 441 13.51 -7.10 8.65
C ASP A 441 14.14 -5.72 8.48
N VAL A 442 15.30 -5.55 9.12
CA VAL A 442 16.05 -4.30 9.11
C VAL A 442 16.47 -3.93 7.68
N ARG A 443 16.94 -4.91 6.89
CA ARG A 443 17.56 -4.67 5.58
C ARG A 443 16.55 -4.62 4.43
N GLY A 444 15.42 -5.31 4.54
CA GLY A 444 14.32 -5.16 3.60
C GLY A 444 13.34 -4.09 4.06
N PHE A 445 12.33 -4.48 4.83
CA PHE A 445 11.22 -3.60 5.24
C PHE A 445 11.64 -2.28 5.90
N THR A 446 12.49 -2.32 6.94
CA THR A 446 12.80 -1.13 7.75
C THR A 446 13.58 -0.08 6.95
N CYS A 447 14.57 -0.50 6.15
CA CYS A 447 15.30 0.41 5.27
C CYS A 447 14.37 1.05 4.22
N VAL A 448 13.45 0.30 3.61
CA VAL A 448 12.47 0.87 2.66
C VAL A 448 11.57 1.89 3.36
N VAL A 449 11.00 1.55 4.52
CA VAL A 449 10.13 2.46 5.28
C VAL A 449 10.86 3.71 5.74
N ALA A 450 12.12 3.59 6.17
CA ALA A 450 12.95 4.75 6.53
C ALA A 450 13.19 5.67 5.33
N ILE A 451 13.62 5.14 4.17
CA ILE A 451 13.81 5.93 2.95
C ILE A 451 12.49 6.62 2.55
N SER A 452 11.37 5.90 2.58
CA SER A 452 10.05 6.43 2.23
C SER A 452 9.63 7.57 3.17
N ALA A 453 9.71 7.34 4.48
CA ALA A 453 9.33 8.31 5.50
C ALA A 453 10.18 9.58 5.43
N PHE A 454 11.51 9.46 5.40
CA PHE A 454 12.40 10.62 5.38
C PHE A 454 12.35 11.37 4.05
N THR A 455 12.23 10.68 2.91
CA THR A 455 12.02 11.33 1.60
C THR A 455 10.69 12.09 1.56
N GLY A 456 9.60 11.46 2.04
CA GLY A 456 8.29 12.09 2.17
C GLY A 456 8.31 13.31 3.11
N CYS A 457 9.00 13.24 4.25
CA CYS A 457 9.20 14.38 5.15
C CYS A 457 9.91 15.55 4.45
N ILE A 458 10.99 15.29 3.70
CA ILE A 458 11.72 16.33 2.97
C ILE A 458 10.85 16.91 1.85
N GLN A 459 10.17 16.07 1.08
CA GLN A 459 9.31 16.48 -0.04
C GLN A 459 8.13 17.35 0.42
N GLN A 460 7.39 16.93 1.44
CA GLN A 460 6.28 17.70 2.00
C GLN A 460 6.77 19.01 2.64
N SER A 461 7.95 18.99 3.28
CA SER A 461 8.58 20.23 3.79
C SER A 461 8.88 21.20 2.65
N ILE A 462 9.46 20.75 1.54
CA ILE A 462 9.74 21.61 0.38
C ILE A 462 8.46 22.14 -0.25
N PHE A 463 7.41 21.34 -0.42
CA PHE A 463 6.15 21.82 -1.01
C PHE A 463 5.48 22.95 -0.20
N ILE A 464 5.68 23.01 1.12
CA ILE A 464 5.16 24.09 1.97
C ILE A 464 6.15 25.26 2.07
N VAL A 465 7.43 24.97 2.27
CA VAL A 465 8.49 25.97 2.51
C VAL A 465 8.85 26.71 1.22
N TRP A 466 8.94 26.04 0.08
CA TRP A 466 9.41 26.66 -1.16
C TRP A 466 8.49 27.78 -1.69
N PRO A 467 7.16 27.61 -1.82
CA PRO A 467 6.28 28.72 -2.21
C PRO A 467 6.40 29.91 -1.25
N SER A 468 6.46 29.64 0.06
CA SER A 468 6.64 30.66 1.10
C SER A 468 7.97 31.40 0.95
N GLN A 469 9.08 30.67 0.76
CA GLN A 469 10.43 31.22 0.55
C GLN A 469 10.48 32.09 -0.72
N ILE A 470 9.83 31.66 -1.80
CA ILE A 470 9.73 32.43 -3.05
C ILE A 470 8.99 33.75 -2.82
N GLN A 471 7.86 33.75 -2.10
CA GLN A 471 7.14 34.98 -1.75
C GLN A 471 8.00 35.92 -0.88
N TYR A 472 8.64 35.41 0.19
CA TYR A 472 9.40 36.24 1.13
C TYR A 472 10.75 36.77 0.58
N ILE A 473 11.48 35.99 -0.22
CA ILE A 473 12.81 36.38 -0.73
C ILE A 473 12.71 37.08 -2.09
N PHE A 474 11.84 36.59 -2.98
CA PHE A 474 11.79 37.05 -4.38
C PHE A 474 10.52 37.81 -4.76
N GLY A 475 9.43 37.76 -3.98
CA GLY A 475 8.17 38.43 -4.29
C GLY A 475 8.32 39.96 -4.46
N SER A 476 9.10 40.60 -3.59
CA SER A 476 9.37 42.04 -3.62
C SER A 476 10.44 42.47 -4.64
N THR A 477 11.23 41.54 -5.17
CA THR A 477 12.33 41.81 -6.12
C THR A 477 12.03 41.30 -7.54
N SER A 478 10.83 40.75 -7.79
CA SER A 478 10.48 40.16 -9.09
C SER A 478 9.95 41.20 -10.09
N THR A 479 10.80 41.57 -11.04
CA THR A 479 10.48 42.50 -12.15
C THR A 479 9.36 41.99 -13.06
N GLY A 480 9.09 40.68 -13.08
CA GLY A 480 7.97 40.07 -13.82
C GLY A 480 6.66 39.97 -13.05
N GLY A 481 6.52 40.67 -11.91
CA GLY A 481 5.29 40.68 -11.13
C GLY A 481 4.91 39.34 -10.47
N TRP A 482 3.62 39.18 -10.17
CA TRP A 482 3.11 38.00 -9.46
C TRP A 482 3.25 36.71 -10.30
N GLU A 483 3.21 36.80 -11.63
CA GLU A 483 3.32 35.65 -12.55
C GLU A 483 4.69 34.95 -12.43
N GLN A 484 5.78 35.73 -12.38
CA GLN A 484 7.12 35.19 -12.20
C GLN A 484 7.26 34.47 -10.85
N THR A 485 6.71 35.07 -9.80
CA THR A 485 6.69 34.52 -8.44
C THR A 485 5.88 33.22 -8.39
N ALA A 486 4.74 33.18 -9.08
CA ALA A 486 3.88 32.01 -9.20
C ALA A 486 4.56 30.85 -9.95
N TRP A 487 5.25 31.13 -11.06
CA TRP A 487 6.02 30.11 -11.80
C TRP A 487 7.17 29.54 -10.97
N MET A 488 7.89 30.39 -10.24
CA MET A 488 8.95 29.96 -9.33
C MET A 488 8.41 29.05 -8.22
N ALA A 489 7.26 29.37 -7.63
CA ALA A 489 6.66 28.54 -6.58
C ALA A 489 6.29 27.11 -7.05
N SER A 490 5.96 26.93 -8.33
CA SER A 490 5.64 25.62 -8.92
C SER A 490 6.86 24.76 -9.28
N VAL A 491 8.10 25.28 -9.19
CA VAL A 491 9.33 24.55 -9.58
C VAL A 491 9.53 23.24 -8.81
N SER A 492 9.23 23.20 -7.52
CA SER A 492 9.33 21.99 -6.68
C SER A 492 8.40 20.87 -7.15
N GLY A 493 7.17 21.22 -7.54
CA GLY A 493 6.22 20.28 -8.14
C GLY A 493 6.73 19.74 -9.47
N PHE A 494 7.16 20.61 -10.38
CA PHE A 494 7.68 20.19 -11.68
C PHE A 494 8.95 19.32 -11.59
N GLY A 495 9.85 19.58 -10.63
CA GLY A 495 11.01 18.73 -10.39
C GLY A 495 10.59 17.31 -9.99
N SER A 496 9.71 17.18 -8.99
CA SER A 496 9.17 15.88 -8.54
C SER A 496 8.52 15.08 -9.68
N TRP A 497 7.73 15.74 -10.53
CA TRP A 497 7.08 15.12 -11.70
C TRP A 497 8.04 14.74 -12.82
N ALA A 498 9.02 15.60 -13.11
CA ALA A 498 10.10 15.28 -14.03
C ALA A 498 10.84 14.01 -13.56
N GLY A 499 11.02 13.85 -12.25
CA GLY A 499 11.52 12.64 -11.61
C GLY A 499 10.72 11.39 -11.93
N ILE A 500 9.43 11.39 -11.58
CA ILE A 500 8.50 10.27 -11.79
C ILE A 500 8.47 9.84 -13.27
N ILE A 501 8.44 10.81 -14.19
CA ILE A 501 8.31 10.56 -15.62
C ILE A 501 9.63 10.14 -16.28
N MET A 502 10.78 10.68 -15.87
CA MET A 502 12.07 10.40 -16.52
C MET A 502 12.88 9.30 -15.83
N ILE A 503 12.89 9.23 -14.48
CA ILE A 503 13.57 8.17 -13.73
C ILE A 503 12.70 6.90 -13.69
N GLY A 504 11.38 7.05 -13.67
CA GLY A 504 10.43 5.92 -13.67
C GLY A 504 10.72 4.84 -14.74
N PRO A 505 10.88 5.20 -16.03
CA PRO A 505 11.22 4.23 -17.08
C PRO A 505 12.62 3.60 -16.94
N LEU A 506 13.60 4.29 -16.34
CA LEU A 506 14.96 3.74 -16.13
C LEU A 506 14.96 2.49 -15.24
N TYR A 507 13.93 2.30 -14.40
CA TYR A 507 13.69 1.08 -13.63
C TYR A 507 13.81 -0.19 -14.49
N HIS A 508 13.07 -0.24 -15.61
CA HIS A 508 13.00 -1.42 -16.49
C HIS A 508 14.33 -1.70 -17.21
N ILE A 509 15.17 -0.68 -17.39
CA ILE A 509 16.43 -0.74 -18.14
C ILE A 509 17.58 -1.16 -17.22
N VAL A 510 17.75 -0.46 -16.10
CA VAL A 510 18.97 -0.56 -15.28
C VAL A 510 18.90 -1.71 -14.25
N LYS A 511 17.71 -2.17 -13.85
CA LYS A 511 17.48 -3.37 -13.00
C LYS A 511 18.44 -3.51 -11.80
N ARG A 512 18.77 -2.39 -11.15
CA ARG A 512 19.67 -2.32 -9.98
C ARG A 512 19.09 -1.36 -8.96
N LEU A 513 18.03 -1.82 -8.31
CA LEU A 513 17.13 -0.99 -7.49
C LEU A 513 17.83 -0.25 -6.36
N ARG A 514 18.65 -0.97 -5.58
CA ARG A 514 19.46 -0.41 -4.51
C ARG A 514 20.38 0.71 -4.99
N LEU A 515 20.99 0.55 -6.16
CA LEU A 515 21.88 1.57 -6.74
C LEU A 515 21.09 2.82 -7.17
N GLN A 516 19.90 2.65 -7.76
CA GLN A 516 19.04 3.78 -8.15
C GLN A 516 18.58 4.58 -6.91
N LEU A 517 18.12 3.91 -5.85
CA LEU A 517 17.71 4.55 -4.60
C LEU A 517 18.89 5.25 -3.89
N LEU A 518 20.08 4.64 -3.91
CA LEU A 518 21.30 5.23 -3.33
C LEU A 518 21.74 6.49 -4.11
N VAL A 519 21.85 6.40 -5.43
CA VAL A 519 22.22 7.53 -6.29
C VAL A 519 21.18 8.65 -6.20
N GLY A 520 19.88 8.31 -6.20
CA GLY A 520 18.80 9.26 -5.99
C GLY A 520 18.90 9.97 -4.64
N SER A 521 19.14 9.24 -3.55
CA SER A 521 19.29 9.81 -2.19
C SER A 521 20.52 10.71 -2.07
N VAL A 522 21.65 10.34 -2.68
CA VAL A 522 22.86 11.18 -2.71
C VAL A 522 22.63 12.46 -3.53
N PHE A 523 22.03 12.34 -4.71
CA PHE A 523 21.70 13.48 -5.58
C PHE A 523 20.74 14.46 -4.89
N MET A 524 19.66 13.92 -4.32
CA MET A 524 18.68 14.65 -3.51
C MET A 524 19.36 15.46 -2.42
N THR A 525 20.17 14.80 -1.60
CA THR A 525 20.85 15.39 -0.43
C THR A 525 21.86 16.45 -0.85
N ALA A 526 22.60 16.24 -1.93
CA ALA A 526 23.58 17.21 -2.44
C ALA A 526 22.90 18.52 -2.90
N PHE A 527 21.83 18.43 -3.69
CA PHE A 527 21.11 19.63 -4.16
C PHE A 527 20.28 20.29 -3.06
N LEU A 528 19.75 19.52 -2.11
CA LEU A 528 19.15 20.03 -0.88
C LEU A 528 20.15 20.84 -0.04
N GLY A 529 21.41 20.37 0.05
CA GLY A 529 22.51 21.15 0.64
C GLY A 529 22.84 22.42 -0.13
N ALA A 530 22.74 22.39 -1.47
CA ALA A 530 22.92 23.60 -2.29
C ALA A 530 21.83 24.67 -2.02
N MET A 531 20.63 24.29 -1.57
CA MET A 531 19.56 25.25 -1.17
C MET A 531 19.96 26.17 -0.01
N VAL A 532 20.92 25.75 0.85
CA VAL A 532 21.50 26.58 1.92
C VAL A 532 22.15 27.85 1.36
N SER A 533 22.66 27.81 0.13
CA SER A 533 23.33 28.95 -0.51
C SER A 533 22.38 30.02 -1.07
N ILE A 534 21.06 29.83 -0.97
CA ILE A 534 20.07 30.72 -1.59
C ILE A 534 20.04 32.08 -0.88
N THR A 535 20.21 33.12 -1.68
CA THR A 535 20.09 34.53 -1.30
C THR A 535 19.16 35.26 -2.30
N TYR A 536 18.79 36.50 -2.00
CA TYR A 536 17.96 37.31 -2.91
C TYR A 536 18.66 37.63 -4.25
N THR A 537 19.98 37.44 -4.36
CA THR A 537 20.77 37.75 -5.57
C THR A 537 20.93 36.56 -6.52
N ASN A 538 20.89 35.30 -6.04
CA ASN A 538 21.19 34.11 -6.85
C ASN A 538 19.95 33.34 -7.33
N ARG A 539 18.91 34.07 -7.75
CA ARG A 539 17.60 33.55 -8.19
C ARG A 539 17.66 32.35 -9.15
N ALA A 540 18.55 32.39 -10.15
CA ALA A 540 18.67 31.31 -11.13
C ALA A 540 19.20 30.00 -10.50
N SER A 541 20.17 30.12 -9.59
CA SER A 541 20.70 28.99 -8.80
C SER A 541 19.62 28.42 -7.88
N ALA A 542 18.82 29.27 -7.23
CA ALA A 542 17.71 28.83 -6.38
C ALA A 542 16.68 27.97 -7.15
N ILE A 543 16.29 28.40 -8.36
CA ILE A 543 15.39 27.63 -9.24
C ILE A 543 16.02 26.28 -9.61
N ALA A 544 17.28 26.29 -10.05
CA ALA A 544 17.98 25.08 -10.46
C ALA A 544 18.14 24.08 -9.30
N PHE A 545 18.56 24.54 -8.12
CA PHE A 545 18.72 23.68 -6.94
C PHE A 545 17.39 23.12 -6.45
N CYS A 546 16.30 23.90 -6.47
CA CYS A 546 14.98 23.38 -6.10
C CYS A 546 14.48 22.31 -7.08
N PHE A 547 14.66 22.51 -8.39
CA PHE A 547 14.29 21.53 -9.39
C PHE A 547 15.11 20.24 -9.22
N LEU A 548 16.42 20.36 -9.07
CA LEU A 548 17.34 19.22 -8.96
C LEU A 548 17.22 18.48 -7.62
N SER A 549 16.92 19.16 -6.51
CA SER A 549 16.66 18.49 -5.23
C SER A 549 15.37 17.68 -5.28
N THR A 550 14.30 18.23 -5.87
CA THR A 550 13.00 17.54 -5.97
C THR A 550 12.96 16.47 -7.06
N PHE A 551 13.85 16.51 -8.05
CA PHE A 551 13.92 15.55 -9.15
C PHE A 551 13.94 14.08 -8.71
N PRO A 552 14.84 13.58 -7.84
CA PRO A 552 14.77 12.20 -7.35
C PRO A 552 13.66 11.94 -6.32
N MET A 553 13.08 12.97 -5.68
CA MET A 553 12.13 12.80 -4.56
C MET A 553 10.84 12.11 -5.00
N GLY A 554 10.14 12.65 -5.98
CA GLY A 554 8.84 12.12 -6.42
C GLY A 554 8.93 10.69 -6.95
N TRP A 555 10.03 10.33 -7.62
CA TRP A 555 10.30 8.94 -7.99
C TRP A 555 10.55 8.07 -6.75
N GLY A 556 11.42 8.50 -5.84
CA GLY A 556 11.75 7.75 -4.61
C GLY A 556 10.54 7.49 -3.72
N GLU A 557 9.63 8.45 -3.58
CA GLU A 557 8.37 8.31 -2.85
C GLU A 557 7.48 7.20 -3.46
N VAL A 558 7.03 7.38 -4.71
CA VAL A 558 6.14 6.42 -5.39
C VAL A 558 6.77 5.03 -5.45
N PHE A 559 8.08 4.96 -5.68
CA PHE A 559 8.80 3.71 -5.81
C PHE A 559 8.95 2.97 -4.47
N THR A 560 9.28 3.67 -3.37
CA THR A 560 9.36 3.04 -2.04
C THR A 560 7.99 2.59 -1.52
N MET A 561 6.92 3.34 -1.78
CA MET A 561 5.55 2.91 -1.46
C MET A 561 5.15 1.60 -2.17
N LEU A 562 5.62 1.38 -3.39
CA LEU A 562 5.41 0.12 -4.12
C LEU A 562 6.33 -1.00 -3.65
N MET A 563 7.58 -0.71 -3.26
CA MET A 563 8.49 -1.72 -2.66
C MET A 563 7.89 -2.36 -1.41
N VAL A 564 7.23 -1.58 -0.53
CA VAL A 564 6.53 -2.13 0.65
C VAL A 564 5.48 -3.16 0.25
N GLN A 565 4.79 -2.99 -0.90
CA GLN A 565 3.77 -3.93 -1.38
C GLN A 565 4.34 -5.22 -1.99
N TYR A 566 5.64 -5.30 -2.30
CA TYR A 566 6.28 -6.54 -2.78
C TYR A 566 6.99 -7.32 -1.67
N ILE A 567 7.36 -6.65 -0.57
CA ILE A 567 8.07 -7.26 0.57
C ILE A 567 7.10 -7.99 1.52
N VAL A 568 5.85 -7.54 1.56
CA VAL A 568 4.81 -8.07 2.44
C VAL A 568 4.05 -9.20 1.72
N SER A 569 4.07 -10.41 2.29
CA SER A 569 3.19 -11.49 1.85
C SER A 569 1.73 -11.17 2.23
N GLU A 570 0.76 -11.70 1.47
CA GLU A 570 -0.67 -11.43 1.74
C GLU A 570 -1.16 -11.97 3.09
N THR A 571 -0.37 -12.84 3.75
CA THR A 571 -0.65 -13.42 5.06
C THR A 571 0.15 -12.78 6.21
N ASP A 572 1.34 -12.21 5.95
CA ASP A 572 2.28 -11.77 7.00
C ASP A 572 2.19 -10.28 7.34
N LEU A 573 0.96 -9.78 7.55
CA LEU A 573 0.72 -8.52 8.27
C LEU A 573 1.06 -8.62 9.80
N GLY A 574 2.02 -9.49 10.23
CA GLY A 574 2.47 -9.68 11.63
C GLY A 574 3.65 -10.67 11.92
N ILE A 575 4.26 -10.53 13.14
CA ILE A 575 5.54 -11.05 13.77
C ILE A 575 6.87 -10.39 13.26
N GLY A 576 7.89 -9.89 14.02
CA GLY A 576 8.31 -9.97 15.46
C GLY A 576 8.95 -8.70 16.16
N PHE A 577 10.24 -8.65 16.61
CA PHE A 577 10.75 -7.69 17.66
C PHE A 577 12.29 -7.33 17.75
N VAL A 578 12.71 -6.03 17.66
CA VAL A 578 13.57 -5.10 18.52
C VAL A 578 14.86 -5.63 19.28
N PRO A 579 15.97 -4.88 19.73
CA PRO A 579 16.28 -3.41 19.95
C PRO A 579 17.71 -2.79 19.64
N ALA A 580 17.87 -1.44 19.81
CA ALA A 580 18.93 -0.67 20.57
C ALA A 580 19.37 0.71 19.95
N VAL A 581 18.84 1.90 20.33
CA VAL A 581 19.28 2.91 21.37
C VAL A 581 20.69 3.54 21.12
N LEU A 582 20.92 4.81 20.71
CA LEU A 582 20.67 6.19 21.25
C LEU A 582 21.61 6.68 22.39
N GLU A 583 22.40 7.78 22.19
CA GLU A 583 22.97 8.62 23.29
C GLU A 583 23.50 10.04 22.88
N ALA A 584 23.23 11.06 23.75
CA ALA A 584 23.87 12.41 23.96
C ALA A 584 23.98 13.51 22.84
N GLY A 585 23.98 14.85 23.08
CA GLY A 585 23.61 15.71 24.25
C GLY A 585 24.27 17.14 24.33
N LEU A 586 23.51 18.19 24.75
CA LEU A 586 23.88 19.59 25.24
C LEU A 586 23.99 20.84 24.26
N PRO A 587 23.85 22.12 24.76
CA PRO A 587 22.97 23.14 24.12
C PRO A 587 23.51 24.61 23.93
N GLN A 588 22.61 25.55 23.58
CA GLN A 588 22.87 26.86 22.94
C GLN A 588 22.01 28.01 23.55
N SER A 589 22.57 28.94 24.34
CA SER A 589 21.80 29.78 25.28
C SER A 589 21.56 31.27 24.93
N SER A 590 21.79 31.74 23.70
CA SER A 590 21.82 33.19 23.39
C SER A 590 20.91 33.71 22.26
N LEU A 591 19.98 32.89 21.74
CA LEU A 591 19.23 33.23 20.50
C LEU A 591 17.88 33.96 20.74
N SER A 592 17.34 33.92 21.96
CA SER A 592 15.93 34.26 22.25
C SER A 592 15.55 35.74 22.08
N GLN A 593 16.49 36.68 22.20
CA GLN A 593 16.20 38.11 22.09
C GLN A 593 16.12 38.63 20.65
N LEU A 594 16.65 37.88 19.67
CA LEU A 594 16.65 38.28 18.25
C LEU A 594 15.34 37.87 17.53
N LEU A 595 14.78 36.72 17.90
CA LEU A 595 13.61 36.11 17.23
C LEU A 595 12.31 36.91 17.42
N THR A 596 12.20 37.70 18.50
CA THR A 596 10.98 38.46 18.85
C THR A 596 10.70 39.63 17.91
N ALA A 597 11.70 40.10 17.15
CA ALA A 597 11.56 41.21 16.20
C ALA A 597 11.25 40.79 14.75
N ALA A 598 11.31 39.49 14.43
CA ALA A 598 11.36 39.00 13.05
C ALA A 598 9.99 38.62 12.43
N THR A 599 8.88 38.75 13.16
CA THR A 599 7.63 38.03 12.85
C THR A 599 6.52 38.84 12.17
N GLN A 600 6.74 40.13 11.86
CA GLN A 600 5.67 41.05 11.40
C GLN A 600 5.84 41.57 9.95
N ALA A 601 6.45 40.79 9.05
CA ALA A 601 6.78 41.20 7.68
C ALA A 601 5.56 41.43 6.76
N SER A 602 4.87 42.57 6.91
CA SER A 602 3.78 43.03 6.05
C SER A 602 4.21 44.20 5.16
N GLN A 603 4.16 43.98 3.84
CA GLN A 603 4.56 44.99 2.85
C GLN A 603 3.63 46.22 2.82
N ALA A 604 2.34 46.01 3.08
CA ALA A 604 1.37 47.11 3.23
C ALA A 604 1.60 47.92 4.51
N ALA A 605 2.01 47.27 5.61
CA ALA A 605 2.37 47.97 6.84
C ALA A 605 3.66 48.79 6.67
N LEU A 606 4.65 48.26 5.93
CA LEU A 606 5.89 48.97 5.61
C LEU A 606 5.64 50.23 4.77
N GLN A 607 4.81 50.16 3.72
CA GLN A 607 4.45 51.33 2.91
C GLN A 607 3.59 52.36 3.68
N ALA A 608 2.90 51.95 4.74
CA ALA A 608 2.13 52.84 5.60
C ALA A 608 2.98 53.57 6.67
N VAL A 609 4.28 53.28 6.80
CA VAL A 609 5.17 53.98 7.74
C VAL A 609 5.43 55.42 7.25
N PRO A 610 5.10 56.46 8.03
CA PRO A 610 5.38 57.85 7.63
C PRO A 610 6.87 58.07 7.39
N GLY A 611 7.24 58.52 6.19
CA GLY A 611 8.63 58.76 5.78
C GLY A 611 9.32 57.61 5.04
N MET A 612 8.61 56.51 4.72
CA MET A 612 9.14 55.43 3.88
C MET A 612 9.39 55.93 2.44
N THR A 613 10.66 56.00 2.02
CA THR A 613 11.05 56.29 0.62
C THR A 613 11.33 55.00 -0.15
N ASP A 614 11.30 55.04 -1.48
CA ASP A 614 11.58 53.86 -2.34
C ASP A 614 12.96 53.23 -2.05
N GLU A 615 13.95 54.04 -1.70
CA GLU A 615 15.28 53.56 -1.33
C GLU A 615 15.29 52.84 0.03
N ILE A 616 14.63 53.42 1.04
CA ILE A 616 14.49 52.79 2.38
C ILE A 616 13.67 51.50 2.27
N LEU A 617 12.60 51.50 1.46
CA LEU A 617 11.78 50.32 1.19
C LEU A 617 12.60 49.21 0.51
N ARG A 618 13.43 49.55 -0.48
CA ARG A 618 14.33 48.59 -1.16
C ARG A 618 15.38 48.01 -0.21
N VAL A 619 16.02 48.84 0.61
CA VAL A 619 17.01 48.39 1.60
C VAL A 619 16.35 47.49 2.65
N THR A 620 15.18 47.88 3.16
CA THR A 620 14.40 47.09 4.12
C THR A 620 14.01 45.73 3.54
N ASN A 621 13.48 45.69 2.31
CA ASN A 621 13.13 44.44 1.62
C ASN A 621 14.34 43.51 1.45
N ASN A 622 15.50 44.04 1.07
CA ASN A 622 16.73 43.25 0.93
C ASN A 622 17.21 42.68 2.30
N SER A 623 17.16 43.49 3.37
CA SER A 623 17.54 43.05 4.72
C SER A 623 16.59 41.98 5.27
N VAL A 624 15.29 42.12 5.03
CA VAL A 624 14.27 41.11 5.38
C VAL A 624 14.49 39.82 4.58
N ALA A 625 14.77 39.92 3.27
CA ALA A 625 15.04 38.76 2.42
C ALA A 625 16.32 38.00 2.82
N ASP A 626 17.39 38.70 3.23
CA ASP A 626 18.62 38.08 3.76
C ASP A 626 18.40 37.39 5.13
N ALA A 627 17.59 38.00 6.01
CA ALA A 627 17.18 37.38 7.27
C ALA A 627 16.34 36.11 7.04
N TYR A 628 15.39 36.13 6.11
CA TYR A 628 14.62 34.95 5.73
C TYR A 628 15.50 33.87 5.06
N GLY A 629 16.43 34.23 4.17
CA GLY A 629 17.39 33.28 3.59
C GLY A 629 18.19 32.51 4.65
N LYS A 630 18.68 33.23 5.67
CA LYS A 630 19.37 32.64 6.84
C LYS A 630 18.43 31.82 7.73
N ALA A 631 17.14 32.16 7.84
CA ALA A 631 16.18 31.36 8.60
C ALA A 631 15.87 30.04 7.88
N PHE A 632 15.63 30.07 6.57
CA PHE A 632 15.35 28.87 5.77
C PHE A 632 16.57 27.94 5.66
N SER A 633 17.80 28.43 5.76
CA SER A 633 19.00 27.57 5.75
C SER A 633 19.01 26.53 6.87
N TYR A 634 18.47 26.83 8.06
CA TYR A 634 18.31 25.86 9.15
C TYR A 634 17.35 24.72 8.82
N VAL A 635 16.30 24.98 8.04
CA VAL A 635 15.39 23.93 7.53
C VAL A 635 16.17 22.98 6.61
N TYR A 636 17.02 23.52 5.74
CA TYR A 636 17.85 22.73 4.84
C TYR A 636 18.98 21.97 5.56
N TYR A 637 19.57 22.52 6.64
CA TYR A 637 20.53 21.78 7.48
C TYR A 637 19.87 20.60 8.20
N PHE A 638 18.64 20.74 8.70
CA PHE A 638 17.90 19.63 9.27
C PHE A 638 17.54 18.58 8.20
N ALA A 639 17.07 19.02 7.04
CA ALA A 639 16.72 18.14 5.94
C ALA A 639 17.94 17.40 5.35
N LEU A 640 19.13 17.99 5.39
CA LEU A 640 20.41 17.32 5.09
C LEU A 640 20.68 16.11 6.02
N ALA A 641 20.39 16.24 7.32
CA ALA A 641 20.54 15.14 8.26
C ALA A 641 19.57 13.98 7.94
N LEU A 642 18.34 14.30 7.52
CA LEU A 642 17.38 13.29 7.04
C LEU A 642 17.86 12.63 5.73
N GLY A 643 18.42 13.40 4.81
CA GLY A 643 19.02 12.89 3.58
C GLY A 643 20.19 11.94 3.82
N ALA A 644 21.03 12.21 4.82
CA ALA A 644 22.08 11.29 5.25
C ALA A 644 21.53 9.95 5.77
N ILE A 645 20.39 9.97 6.48
CA ILE A 645 19.71 8.74 6.92
C ILE A 645 19.17 7.95 5.70
N CYS A 646 18.59 8.62 4.70
CA CYS A 646 18.19 7.96 3.43
C CYS A 646 19.38 7.29 2.74
N ILE A 647 20.55 7.95 2.67
CA ILE A 647 21.76 7.39 2.06
C ILE A 647 22.22 6.12 2.80
N ILE A 648 22.24 6.15 4.15
CA ILE A 648 22.62 4.99 4.98
C ILE A 648 21.62 3.85 4.78
N ALA A 649 20.32 4.12 4.84
CA ALA A 649 19.28 3.11 4.64
C ALA A 649 19.33 2.49 3.22
N ALA A 650 19.54 3.31 2.18
CA ALA A 650 19.72 2.82 0.81
C ALA A 650 21.01 2.00 0.65
N ALA A 651 22.09 2.35 1.35
CA ALA A 651 23.31 1.55 1.37
C ALA A 651 23.12 0.20 2.08
N CYS A 652 22.34 0.14 3.16
CA CYS A 652 22.05 -1.07 3.93
C CYS A 652 21.00 -2.01 3.29
N LEU A 653 20.22 -1.50 2.32
CA LEU A 653 19.14 -2.20 1.64
C LEU A 653 19.55 -3.61 1.11
N ARG A 654 18.59 -4.53 1.07
CA ARG A 654 18.72 -5.81 0.36
C ARG A 654 18.32 -5.64 -1.11
N ASP A 655 18.85 -6.46 -2.00
CA ASP A 655 18.43 -6.46 -3.41
C ASP A 655 17.10 -7.21 -3.55
N PHE A 656 16.15 -6.63 -4.29
CA PHE A 656 14.74 -7.06 -4.36
C PHE A 656 14.31 -7.64 -5.71
N ASP A 657 15.22 -7.78 -6.66
CA ASP A 657 14.91 -8.19 -8.05
C ASP A 657 14.20 -9.56 -8.14
N GLN A 658 14.29 -10.38 -7.09
CA GLN A 658 13.67 -11.71 -6.97
C GLN A 658 12.14 -11.72 -6.70
N TYR A 659 11.53 -10.60 -6.30
CA TYR A 659 10.10 -10.56 -5.89
C TYR A 659 9.12 -10.14 -7.01
N LEU A 660 9.58 -10.05 -8.27
CA LEU A 660 8.82 -9.51 -9.41
C LEU A 660 7.97 -10.58 -10.15
N THR A 661 6.96 -11.14 -9.46
CA THR A 661 6.05 -12.18 -9.98
C THR A 661 4.85 -11.62 -10.78
N ASP A 662 4.00 -12.47 -11.36
CA ASP A 662 2.79 -12.07 -12.11
C ASP A 662 1.49 -11.93 -11.27
N HIS A 663 1.52 -12.27 -9.98
CA HIS A 663 0.36 -12.38 -9.07
C HIS A 663 -0.56 -11.13 -9.01
N VAL A 664 -1.88 -11.32 -8.86
CA VAL A 664 -2.88 -10.27 -8.59
C VAL A 664 -3.57 -10.55 -7.25
N SER A 665 -3.65 -9.53 -6.38
CA SER A 665 -4.22 -9.74 -5.05
C SER A 665 -5.76 -9.72 -5.00
N ARG A 666 -6.48 -8.90 -5.79
CA ARG A 666 -7.97 -8.89 -5.81
C ARG A 666 -8.58 -8.44 -7.15
N MET A 667 -9.70 -9.08 -7.56
CA MET A 667 -10.45 -8.68 -8.77
C MET A 667 -11.62 -7.71 -8.51
N VAL A 668 -12.09 -7.05 -9.57
CA VAL A 668 -13.36 -6.28 -9.61
C VAL A 668 -14.47 -7.12 -10.23
N TYR A 669 -15.60 -7.25 -9.54
CA TYR A 669 -16.71 -8.12 -9.91
C TYR A 669 -17.86 -7.35 -10.59
N HIS A 670 -18.80 -8.05 -11.24
CA HIS A 670 -20.03 -7.39 -11.71
C HIS A 670 -20.95 -7.08 -10.54
N LYS A 671 -21.71 -5.97 -10.61
CA LYS A 671 -22.68 -5.55 -9.57
C LYS A 671 -23.72 -6.62 -9.21
N LYS A 672 -24.05 -7.55 -10.13
CA LYS A 672 -24.95 -8.68 -9.85
C LYS A 672 -24.28 -9.70 -8.92
N ASP A 673 -23.01 -9.99 -9.18
CA ASP A 673 -22.21 -11.02 -8.51
C ASP A 673 -21.69 -10.55 -7.14
N THR A 674 -21.64 -9.24 -6.88
CA THR A 674 -21.24 -8.69 -5.55
C THR A 674 -22.15 -9.07 -4.37
N LYS A 675 -23.27 -9.77 -4.62
CA LYS A 675 -24.26 -10.17 -3.61
C LYS A 675 -24.20 -11.64 -3.19
N THR A 676 -23.47 -12.48 -3.90
CA THR A 676 -23.36 -13.92 -3.60
C THR A 676 -22.09 -14.19 -2.79
N ASP A 677 -22.23 -14.88 -1.65
CA ASP A 677 -21.07 -15.39 -0.89
C ASP A 677 -20.28 -16.36 -1.78
N VAL A 678 -18.96 -16.18 -1.84
CA VAL A 678 -18.05 -16.96 -2.70
C VAL A 678 -18.07 -18.44 -2.32
N LEU A 679 -18.44 -18.75 -1.07
CA LEU A 679 -18.60 -20.11 -0.55
C LEU A 679 -20.01 -20.71 -0.80
N ARG A 680 -20.93 -19.96 -1.42
CA ARG A 680 -22.30 -20.41 -1.78
C ARG A 680 -22.57 -20.17 -3.27
N VAL A 681 -21.88 -20.89 -4.13
CA VAL A 681 -22.44 -21.19 -5.46
C VAL A 681 -23.61 -22.16 -5.22
N LYS A 682 -24.81 -21.78 -5.66
CA LYS A 682 -26.01 -22.63 -5.52
C LYS A 682 -25.89 -23.87 -6.40
N ASN A 683 -26.28 -25.02 -5.86
CA ASN A 683 -26.71 -26.17 -6.65
C ASN A 683 -27.78 -25.71 -7.64
N VAL A 684 -27.56 -25.93 -8.92
CA VAL A 684 -28.61 -25.99 -9.94
C VAL A 684 -28.75 -27.47 -10.29
N ASP A 685 -29.44 -28.19 -9.41
CA ASP A 685 -30.10 -29.46 -9.67
C ASP A 685 -31.15 -29.64 -8.57
N GLY A 686 -32.42 -29.63 -8.98
CA GLY A 686 -33.55 -29.39 -8.09
C GLY A 686 -34.78 -29.00 -8.90
N ASP A 687 -35.30 -30.01 -9.60
CA ASP A 687 -36.47 -30.02 -10.48
C ASP A 687 -37.65 -29.17 -9.98
N ASP A 688 -38.02 -28.17 -10.77
CA ASP A 688 -39.36 -27.57 -10.87
C ASP A 688 -39.48 -27.00 -12.30
N GLY A 689 -40.23 -27.70 -13.15
CA GLY A 689 -40.19 -27.47 -14.59
C GLY A 689 -40.91 -26.22 -15.08
N ASP A 690 -40.23 -25.43 -15.92
CA ASP A 690 -40.78 -25.00 -17.22
C ASP A 690 -39.62 -24.54 -18.14
N GLY A 691 -39.71 -24.87 -19.42
CA GLY A 691 -38.51 -25.00 -20.27
C GLY A 691 -38.04 -23.74 -20.99
N GLU A 692 -36.72 -23.55 -21.03
CA GLU A 692 -36.02 -22.93 -22.18
C GLU A 692 -34.62 -23.56 -22.36
N LYS A 693 -34.16 -23.68 -23.61
CA LYS A 693 -33.01 -24.53 -23.97
C LYS A 693 -31.65 -23.89 -23.61
N PRO A 694 -30.63 -24.68 -23.22
CA PRO A 694 -29.26 -24.17 -23.15
C PRO A 694 -28.73 -23.85 -24.54
N VAL A 695 -28.03 -22.71 -24.68
CA VAL A 695 -27.41 -22.30 -25.95
C VAL A 695 -26.09 -23.07 -26.15
N SER A 696 -25.91 -23.54 -27.38
CA SER A 696 -24.90 -24.49 -27.84
C SER A 696 -23.48 -23.93 -27.95
N GLU A 697 -22.53 -24.83 -27.70
CA GLU A 697 -21.31 -25.08 -28.49
C GLU A 697 -20.40 -23.92 -28.91
N THR A 698 -19.16 -24.01 -28.42
CA THR A 698 -17.93 -23.85 -29.20
C THR A 698 -18.11 -23.81 -30.72
N LYS A 699 -17.61 -22.75 -31.35
CA LYS A 699 -17.17 -22.80 -32.75
C LYS A 699 -15.67 -22.55 -32.86
N GLU A 700 -15.03 -23.55 -33.41
CA GLU A 700 -13.65 -23.59 -33.87
C GLU A 700 -13.50 -22.88 -35.24
N VAL A 701 -12.25 -22.69 -35.68
CA VAL A 701 -11.80 -22.32 -37.05
C VAL A 701 -11.98 -20.84 -37.47
N ALA A 702 -10.88 -20.08 -37.41
CA ALA A 702 -10.15 -19.55 -38.59
C ALA A 702 -8.95 -18.68 -38.19
#